data_AF-A0A0F7TVE1-F1
#
_entry.id   AF-A0A0F7TVE1-F1
#
_cell.length_a   1.000
_cell.length_b   1.000
_cell.length_c   1.000
_cell.angle_alpha   90.00
_cell.angle_beta   90.00
_cell.angle_gamma   90.00
#
_symmetry.space_group_name_H-M   'P 1'
#
loop_
_entity.id
_entity.type
_entity.pdbx_description
1 polymer ?
#
loop_
_entity_poly.entity_id
_entity_poly.type
_entity_poly.pdbx_seq_one_letter_code
_entity_poly.pdbx_strand_id
1 'polypeptide(L)'
;MAPINDAVFLRRNNQIQDAIDGQNLKQALQLIEKRMKKGEDTRFLKAWKAHILWRHADEAHHKRGIDETLELCKAEPPTTDIDTLDILFKTLQKLDGQDATRSNLWERAAKAKPQDLEIQGRWFTYAFESNDWKSAQKAAMSLQKNFPKDRKYYFWAIFLSHMIAIDDASSETDRKLFGTLAYRMISKAAADVPEGSQLLSPPRAIQTSEELRLLIRIYENQGRNSEVVKILDSENLGLKSRIVQNDSAFLGYKAFNLGVSKMWAEGISFVRDLYTVPDDKEKLKALRELDDWSIWNLLVQATEHTNTPGTAAETKKFTEEFVAASPKSRNAALAGLDAILCGIESGDMTRDDLLPACQKYIDNHIHKLYAFNDIRRIIGPDRDGLAKMLNYILVTHAVEEKGSVAKINALKLDYCLNISGSENKPSQKKIDDLVARCLKIYQTAYEEGKVKKSKDGAQGASSTIESQPIDDLCILAAMCLLQPTDAGDKEAQVPATALIRAAGILERLCRDSPHNYEALLLLVRVYLQLGAGSLALSTFSKLSVKQIQYDSVAHILFTRLSTVHPHSAPPVEGAEYKDFDPLSAYVQSLNFFRNSEVNTMRFRTAGLDEGAYVNTEEIIELRRRLLNSINRRMFALDARRTQRLAGGDPMSRYDELARDSSPVVDSRTFGAFMCCEFINKPKFEERMRLGPLPKTNWLASARVTDQLFSVLKGIALQRPLTAEMDLPSLDTLSLSETENDQTDREKESAKIHADLLKVATFMAGSKLTSSEQVDAALGRVEEFLDIKKQGLSIHEATLSPLIASTAVYLGADTPVGPTWEYLHSTFVLLETVKALSQLVGLATKKGGKAAKLPKERVERLSTLVSQIYELVRSNTRALKQRVSASGVLSSLVDLVIQGDQSANSEKELQDILETTLDPSNVELFCGSLMESWEEALDGVLGVRL
;
A
#
# COMPACT_ATOMS: atom_id res chain seq x y z
N MET A 1 7.31 -24.02 -47.51
CA MET A 1 8.36 -23.01 -47.65
C MET A 1 8.22 -22.34 -49.01
N ALA A 2 7.76 -21.09 -49.05
CA ALA A 2 8.06 -20.18 -50.15
C ALA A 2 9.28 -19.34 -49.72
N PRO A 3 10.16 -18.91 -50.64
CA PRO A 3 11.47 -18.38 -50.28
C PRO A 3 11.37 -16.97 -49.67
N ILE A 4 12.18 -16.73 -48.63
CA ILE A 4 12.33 -15.49 -47.83
C ILE A 4 12.90 -14.29 -48.65
N ASN A 5 12.93 -14.37 -49.99
CA ASN A 5 13.55 -13.36 -50.86
C ASN A 5 12.64 -12.87 -52.00
N ASP A 6 11.32 -12.82 -51.79
CA ASP A 6 10.41 -12.23 -52.77
C ASP A 6 10.09 -10.77 -52.42
N ALA A 7 10.86 -9.82 -52.98
CA ALA A 7 10.64 -8.38 -52.80
C ALA A 7 9.21 -7.94 -53.16
N VAL A 8 8.54 -8.71 -54.03
CA VAL A 8 7.14 -8.49 -54.40
C VAL A 8 6.19 -8.88 -53.27
N PHE A 9 6.47 -9.95 -52.53
CA PHE A 9 5.68 -10.39 -51.37
C PHE A 9 5.76 -9.35 -50.23
N LEU A 10 6.97 -8.89 -49.90
CA LEU A 10 7.20 -7.84 -48.90
C LEU A 10 6.49 -6.53 -49.27
N ARG A 11 6.64 -6.07 -50.53
CA ARG A 11 5.95 -4.87 -51.00
C ARG A 11 4.42 -4.98 -50.90
N ARG A 12 3.84 -6.14 -51.20
CA ARG A 12 2.39 -6.38 -51.09
C ARG A 12 1.93 -6.45 -49.64
N ASN A 13 2.74 -7.00 -48.73
CA ASN A 13 2.44 -6.98 -47.29
C ASN A 13 2.47 -5.54 -46.75
N ASN A 14 3.48 -4.76 -47.13
CA ASN A 14 3.57 -3.35 -46.73
C ASN A 14 2.34 -2.56 -47.20
N GLN A 15 1.84 -2.76 -48.41
CA GLN A 15 0.62 -2.09 -48.88
C GLN A 15 -0.63 -2.39 -48.04
N ILE A 16 -0.74 -3.61 -47.51
CA ILE A 16 -1.82 -3.99 -46.60
C ILE A 16 -1.58 -3.37 -45.23
N GLN A 17 -0.34 -3.39 -44.74
CA GLN A 17 0.03 -2.80 -43.45
C GLN A 17 -0.18 -1.28 -43.44
N ASP A 18 0.24 -0.56 -44.48
CA ASP A 18 0.01 0.88 -44.66
C ASP A 18 -1.49 1.21 -44.62
N ALA A 19 -2.33 0.36 -45.21
CA ALA A 19 -3.79 0.53 -45.17
C ALA A 19 -4.36 0.30 -43.76
N ILE A 20 -3.79 -0.63 -42.98
CA ILE A 20 -4.16 -0.85 -41.58
C ILE A 20 -3.71 0.33 -40.71
N ASP A 21 -2.49 0.82 -40.91
CA ASP A 21 -1.90 1.92 -40.15
C ASP A 21 -2.63 3.24 -40.44
N GLY A 22 -3.09 3.42 -41.68
CA GLY A 22 -4.02 4.49 -42.08
C GLY A 22 -5.49 4.28 -41.65
N GLN A 23 -5.78 3.28 -40.81
CA GLN A 23 -7.12 2.87 -40.35
C GLN A 23 -8.14 2.56 -41.47
N ASN A 24 -7.69 2.30 -42.70
CA ASN A 24 -8.54 1.97 -43.83
C ASN A 24 -8.73 0.45 -43.96
N LEU A 25 -9.44 -0.15 -43.00
CA LEU A 25 -9.65 -1.61 -42.92
C LEU A 25 -10.38 -2.19 -44.14
N LYS A 26 -11.26 -1.42 -44.79
CA LYS A 26 -11.95 -1.83 -46.02
C LYS A 26 -10.97 -2.01 -47.18
N GLN A 27 -10.04 -1.08 -47.35
CA GLN A 27 -8.99 -1.18 -48.37
C GLN A 27 -8.06 -2.36 -48.07
N ALA A 28 -7.68 -2.56 -46.81
CA ALA A 28 -6.86 -3.70 -46.40
C ALA A 28 -7.54 -5.04 -46.74
N LEU A 29 -8.85 -5.20 -46.46
CA LEU A 29 -9.62 -6.39 -46.82
C LEU A 29 -9.67 -6.60 -48.33
N GLN A 30 -9.92 -5.55 -49.12
CA GLN A 30 -9.94 -5.66 -50.58
C GLN A 30 -8.60 -6.09 -51.17
N LEU A 31 -7.48 -5.60 -50.62
CA LEU A 31 -6.14 -5.99 -51.04
C LEU A 31 -5.88 -7.47 -50.74
N ILE A 32 -6.27 -7.96 -49.56
CA ILE A 32 -6.15 -9.38 -49.19
C ILE A 32 -7.02 -10.25 -50.08
N GLU A 33 -8.30 -9.91 -50.27
CA GLU A 33 -9.21 -10.69 -51.11
C GLU A 33 -8.77 -10.72 -52.57
N LYS A 34 -8.18 -9.63 -53.08
CA LYS A 34 -7.60 -9.58 -54.41
C LYS A 34 -6.40 -10.52 -54.55
N ARG A 35 -5.57 -10.68 -53.51
CA ARG A 35 -4.46 -11.64 -53.51
C ARG A 35 -4.95 -13.08 -53.47
N MET A 36 -5.92 -13.38 -52.61
CA MET A 36 -6.54 -14.71 -52.53
C MET A 36 -7.19 -15.10 -53.88
N LYS A 37 -7.93 -14.18 -54.51
CA LYS A 37 -8.52 -14.39 -55.85
C LYS A 37 -7.50 -14.59 -56.97
N LYS A 38 -6.28 -14.07 -56.79
CA LYS A 38 -5.16 -14.23 -57.74
C LYS A 38 -4.34 -15.51 -57.52
N GLY A 39 -4.80 -16.41 -56.65
CA GLY A 39 -4.19 -17.72 -56.42
C GLY A 39 -3.34 -17.82 -55.16
N GLU A 40 -3.18 -16.73 -54.38
CA GLU A 40 -2.42 -16.73 -53.13
C GLU A 40 -3.34 -17.05 -51.93
N ASP A 41 -3.88 -18.26 -51.88
CA ASP A 41 -4.83 -18.69 -50.83
C ASP A 41 -4.11 -19.34 -49.62
N THR A 42 -3.27 -18.58 -48.92
CA THR A 42 -2.47 -19.08 -47.79
C THR A 42 -3.19 -18.94 -46.44
N ARG A 43 -2.82 -19.80 -45.47
CA ARG A 43 -3.35 -19.69 -44.09
C ARG A 43 -2.99 -18.35 -43.43
N PHE A 44 -1.80 -17.82 -43.73
CA PHE A 44 -1.37 -16.49 -43.30
C PHE A 44 -2.35 -15.40 -43.76
N LEU A 45 -2.70 -15.37 -45.05
CA LEU A 45 -3.64 -14.37 -45.58
C LEU A 45 -5.06 -14.56 -45.02
N LYS A 46 -5.49 -15.80 -44.78
CA LYS A 46 -6.78 -16.09 -44.10
C LYS A 46 -6.79 -15.59 -42.65
N ALA A 47 -5.73 -15.84 -41.89
CA ALA A 47 -5.60 -15.35 -40.51
C ALA A 47 -5.54 -13.83 -40.46
N TRP A 48 -4.81 -13.20 -41.38
CA TRP A 48 -4.72 -11.74 -41.45
C TRP A 48 -6.07 -11.10 -41.85
N LYS A 49 -6.80 -11.73 -42.78
CA LYS A 49 -8.18 -11.34 -43.13
C LYS A 49 -9.09 -11.42 -41.90
N ALA A 50 -9.09 -12.55 -41.20
CA ALA A 50 -9.93 -12.76 -40.02
C ALA A 50 -9.61 -11.72 -38.92
N HIS A 51 -8.32 -11.42 -38.70
CA HIS A 51 -7.89 -10.38 -37.76
C HIS A 51 -8.42 -8.98 -38.13
N ILE A 52 -8.39 -8.61 -39.42
CA ILE A 52 -8.90 -7.32 -39.87
C ILE A 52 -10.44 -7.26 -39.78
N LEU A 53 -11.12 -8.36 -40.13
CA LEU A 53 -12.57 -8.50 -39.97
C LEU A 53 -13.00 -8.31 -38.51
N TRP A 54 -12.27 -8.94 -37.58
CA TRP A 54 -12.48 -8.77 -36.15
C TRP A 54 -12.27 -7.32 -35.69
N ARG A 55 -11.31 -6.58 -36.25
CA ARG A 55 -11.10 -5.16 -35.92
C ARG A 55 -12.13 -4.21 -36.54
N HIS A 56 -13.03 -4.71 -37.39
CA HIS A 56 -13.97 -3.88 -38.11
C HIS A 56 -15.11 -3.40 -37.19
N ALA A 57 -15.56 -2.15 -37.38
CA ALA A 57 -16.65 -1.56 -36.58
C ALA A 57 -18.06 -2.11 -36.92
N ASP A 58 -18.16 -2.95 -37.95
CA ASP A 58 -19.43 -3.55 -38.39
C ASP A 58 -19.59 -4.90 -37.71
N GLU A 59 -20.69 -5.10 -37.00
CA GLU A 59 -20.92 -6.28 -36.15
C GLU A 59 -20.92 -7.60 -36.94
N ALA A 60 -21.42 -7.59 -38.18
CA ALA A 60 -21.42 -8.78 -39.03
C ALA A 60 -19.99 -9.15 -39.47
N HIS A 61 -19.17 -8.17 -39.83
CA HIS A 61 -17.75 -8.40 -40.12
C HIS A 61 -16.98 -8.83 -38.87
N HIS A 62 -17.26 -8.20 -37.73
CA HIS A 62 -16.63 -8.53 -36.44
C HIS A 62 -16.87 -9.99 -36.07
N LYS A 63 -18.14 -10.42 -36.04
CA LYS A 63 -18.53 -11.80 -35.74
C LYS A 63 -17.94 -12.80 -36.72
N ARG A 64 -17.98 -12.48 -38.02
CA ARG A 64 -17.35 -13.31 -39.05
C ARG A 64 -15.85 -13.45 -38.84
N GLY A 65 -15.16 -12.39 -38.43
CA GLY A 65 -13.73 -12.43 -38.10
C GLY A 65 -13.43 -13.37 -36.94
N ILE A 66 -14.30 -13.41 -35.92
CA ILE A 66 -14.22 -14.37 -34.81
C ILE A 66 -14.39 -15.79 -35.33
N ASP A 67 -15.46 -16.07 -36.07
CA ASP A 67 -15.77 -17.41 -36.59
C ASP A 67 -14.63 -17.94 -37.47
N GLU A 68 -14.13 -17.14 -38.42
CA GLU A 68 -13.01 -17.51 -39.29
C GLU A 68 -11.72 -17.75 -38.48
N THR A 69 -11.46 -16.95 -37.43
CA THR A 69 -10.30 -17.16 -36.54
C THR A 69 -10.41 -18.50 -35.80
N LEU A 70 -11.57 -18.80 -35.22
CA LEU A 70 -11.79 -20.04 -34.48
C LEU A 70 -11.71 -21.28 -35.38
N GLU A 71 -12.18 -21.17 -36.62
CA GLU A 71 -12.09 -22.24 -37.62
C GLU A 71 -10.62 -22.52 -37.99
N LEU A 72 -9.82 -21.47 -38.23
CA LEU A 72 -8.39 -21.60 -38.50
C LEU A 72 -7.61 -22.19 -37.30
N CYS A 73 -8.01 -21.88 -36.07
CA CYS A 73 -7.42 -22.45 -34.87
C CYS A 73 -7.72 -23.95 -34.71
N LYS A 74 -8.82 -24.44 -35.31
CA LYS A 74 -9.28 -25.84 -35.28
C LYS A 74 -8.85 -26.66 -36.49
N ALA A 75 -8.29 -26.03 -37.53
CA ALA A 75 -7.90 -26.68 -38.78
C ALA A 75 -7.02 -27.94 -38.61
N GLU A 76 -7.19 -28.88 -39.54
CA GLU A 76 -6.38 -30.11 -39.67
C GLU A 76 -5.76 -30.17 -41.08
N PRO A 77 -4.42 -30.37 -41.23
CA PRO A 77 -3.42 -30.49 -40.18
C PRO A 77 -3.24 -29.16 -39.40
N PRO A 78 -2.71 -29.17 -38.16
CA PRO A 78 -2.53 -27.97 -37.36
C PRO A 78 -1.68 -26.90 -38.04
N THR A 79 -1.97 -25.64 -37.76
CA THR A 79 -1.15 -24.51 -38.23
C THR A 79 0.20 -24.54 -37.52
N THR A 80 1.28 -24.46 -38.30
CA THR A 80 2.68 -24.55 -37.82
C THR A 80 3.53 -23.37 -38.29
N ASP A 81 2.94 -22.46 -39.06
CA ASP A 81 3.57 -21.22 -39.52
C ASP A 81 3.50 -20.17 -38.39
N ILE A 82 4.66 -19.66 -37.98
CA ILE A 82 4.80 -18.79 -36.79
C ILE A 82 4.05 -17.48 -36.97
N ASP A 83 4.18 -16.82 -38.12
CA ASP A 83 3.49 -15.54 -38.38
C ASP A 83 1.97 -15.72 -38.35
N THR A 84 1.46 -16.81 -38.92
CA THR A 84 0.04 -17.17 -38.83
C THR A 84 -0.39 -17.43 -37.39
N LEU A 85 0.39 -18.18 -36.61
CA LEU A 85 0.12 -18.47 -35.20
C LEU A 85 0.10 -17.20 -34.35
N ASP A 86 1.05 -16.29 -34.54
CA ASP A 86 1.13 -15.01 -33.83
C ASP A 86 -0.09 -14.13 -34.13
N ILE A 87 -0.58 -14.08 -35.38
CA ILE A 87 -1.80 -13.34 -35.74
C ILE A 87 -3.03 -13.95 -35.07
N LEU A 88 -3.19 -15.28 -35.13
CA LEU A 88 -4.31 -15.98 -34.50
C LEU A 88 -4.28 -15.76 -32.98
N PHE A 89 -3.11 -15.90 -32.35
CA PHE A 89 -2.92 -15.71 -30.91
C PHE A 89 -3.25 -14.28 -30.48
N LYS A 90 -2.74 -13.26 -31.18
CA LYS A 90 -3.05 -11.84 -30.92
C LYS A 90 -4.56 -11.54 -31.03
N THR A 91 -5.24 -12.20 -31.96
CA THR A 91 -6.70 -12.07 -32.10
C THR A 91 -7.40 -12.72 -30.91
N LEU A 92 -7.04 -13.96 -30.56
CA LEU A 92 -7.60 -14.69 -29.41
C LEU A 92 -7.33 -14.00 -28.06
N GLN A 93 -6.21 -13.30 -27.89
CA GLN A 93 -5.92 -12.51 -26.67
C GLN A 93 -6.93 -11.39 -26.42
N LYS A 94 -7.67 -10.97 -27.45
CA LYS A 94 -8.66 -9.91 -27.39
C LYS A 94 -10.10 -10.43 -27.41
N LEU A 95 -10.29 -11.74 -27.36
CA LEU A 95 -11.59 -12.41 -27.34
C LEU A 95 -11.83 -13.04 -25.97
N ASP A 96 -12.97 -12.72 -25.36
CA ASP A 96 -13.36 -13.29 -24.08
C ASP A 96 -13.83 -14.74 -24.21
N GLY A 97 -13.59 -15.55 -23.18
CA GLY A 97 -14.04 -16.95 -23.10
C GLY A 97 -13.34 -17.93 -24.06
N GLN A 98 -12.29 -17.50 -24.76
CA GLN A 98 -11.52 -18.34 -25.70
C GLN A 98 -10.18 -18.84 -25.14
N ASP A 99 -10.02 -18.85 -23.81
CA ASP A 99 -8.77 -19.24 -23.14
C ASP A 99 -8.32 -20.65 -23.56
N ALA A 100 -9.23 -21.62 -23.59
CA ALA A 100 -8.93 -22.99 -24.01
C ALA A 100 -8.45 -23.07 -25.47
N THR A 101 -9.06 -22.30 -26.38
CA THR A 101 -8.63 -22.24 -27.78
C THR A 101 -7.25 -21.61 -27.90
N ARG A 102 -7.00 -20.53 -27.14
CA ARG A 102 -5.72 -19.82 -27.07
C ARG A 102 -4.59 -20.72 -26.60
N SER A 103 -4.79 -21.45 -25.51
CA SER A 103 -3.78 -22.38 -24.97
C SER A 103 -3.52 -23.56 -25.90
N ASN A 104 -4.56 -24.09 -26.56
CA ASN A 104 -4.43 -25.24 -27.46
C ASN A 104 -3.76 -24.90 -28.81
N LEU A 105 -3.83 -23.64 -29.27
CA LEU A 105 -3.27 -23.23 -30.57
C LEU A 105 -1.79 -23.61 -30.69
N TRP A 106 -0.99 -23.16 -29.72
CA TRP A 106 0.44 -23.43 -29.68
C TRP A 106 0.76 -24.89 -29.30
N GLU A 107 -0.02 -25.50 -28.41
CA GLU A 107 0.14 -26.92 -28.05
C GLU A 107 0.00 -27.84 -29.29
N ARG A 108 -0.98 -27.56 -30.16
CA ARG A 108 -1.18 -28.34 -31.40
C ARG A 108 -0.05 -28.13 -32.41
N ALA A 109 0.42 -26.90 -32.58
CA ALA A 109 1.57 -26.59 -33.44
C ALA A 109 2.84 -27.31 -32.94
N ALA A 110 3.12 -27.24 -31.64
CA ALA A 110 4.25 -27.87 -30.99
C ALA A 110 4.22 -29.40 -31.10
N LYS A 111 3.02 -30.02 -30.97
CA LYS A 111 2.84 -31.46 -31.20
C LYS A 111 3.05 -31.87 -32.66
N ALA A 112 2.67 -31.03 -33.62
CA ALA A 112 2.90 -31.28 -35.04
C ALA A 112 4.40 -31.12 -35.43
N LYS A 113 5.15 -30.28 -34.72
CA LYS A 113 6.58 -30.01 -34.94
C LYS A 113 7.37 -30.11 -33.63
N PRO A 114 7.55 -31.32 -33.06
CA PRO A 114 8.16 -31.49 -31.73
C PRO A 114 9.65 -31.12 -31.66
N GLN A 115 10.36 -31.15 -32.79
CA GLN A 115 11.79 -30.82 -32.90
C GLN A 115 12.04 -29.36 -33.29
N ASP A 116 10.99 -28.55 -33.44
CA ASP A 116 11.11 -27.12 -33.74
C ASP A 116 11.20 -26.33 -32.43
N LEU A 117 12.43 -25.89 -32.10
CA LEU A 117 12.70 -25.17 -30.85
C LEU A 117 11.97 -23.83 -30.80
N GLU A 118 11.78 -23.16 -31.93
CA GLU A 118 11.16 -21.84 -31.97
C GLU A 118 9.66 -21.94 -31.64
N ILE A 119 8.96 -22.93 -32.22
CA ILE A 119 7.54 -23.19 -31.91
C ILE A 119 7.38 -23.59 -30.43
N GLN A 120 8.25 -24.45 -29.92
CA GLN A 120 8.20 -24.91 -28.52
C GLN A 120 8.50 -23.77 -27.54
N GLY A 121 9.49 -22.93 -27.86
CA GLY A 121 9.84 -21.73 -27.10
C GLY A 121 8.71 -20.70 -27.08
N ARG A 122 8.11 -20.39 -28.24
CA ARG A 122 6.96 -19.47 -28.32
C ARG A 122 5.75 -19.97 -27.54
N TRP A 123 5.45 -21.27 -27.62
CA TRP A 123 4.39 -21.87 -26.80
C TRP A 123 4.63 -21.63 -25.31
N PHE A 124 5.85 -21.93 -24.84
CA PHE A 124 6.24 -21.71 -23.45
C PHE A 124 6.14 -20.23 -23.05
N THR A 125 6.76 -19.33 -23.81
CA THR A 125 6.79 -17.89 -23.50
C THR A 125 5.38 -17.31 -23.39
N TYR A 126 4.51 -17.58 -24.37
CA TYR A 126 3.15 -17.06 -24.34
C TYR A 126 2.30 -17.62 -23.19
N ALA A 127 2.47 -18.91 -22.86
CA ALA A 127 1.79 -19.51 -21.72
C ALA A 127 2.28 -18.91 -20.39
N PHE A 128 3.59 -18.78 -20.22
CA PHE A 128 4.21 -18.21 -19.02
C PHE A 128 3.84 -16.74 -18.83
N GLU A 129 3.88 -15.94 -19.89
CA GLU A 129 3.48 -14.53 -19.86
C GLU A 129 2.01 -14.34 -19.49
N SER A 130 1.14 -15.23 -19.97
CA SER A 130 -0.30 -15.17 -19.71
C SER A 130 -0.73 -15.74 -18.35
N ASN A 131 0.23 -16.14 -17.49
CA ASN A 131 -0.02 -16.89 -16.23
C ASN A 131 -0.80 -18.21 -16.44
N ASP A 132 -0.76 -18.80 -17.64
CA ASP A 132 -1.32 -20.12 -17.89
C ASP A 132 -0.30 -21.18 -17.47
N TRP A 133 -0.21 -21.39 -16.16
CA TRP A 133 0.79 -22.26 -15.55
C TRP A 133 0.72 -23.69 -16.06
N LYS A 134 -0.49 -24.21 -16.35
CA LYS A 134 -0.69 -25.56 -16.89
C LYS A 134 -0.14 -25.68 -18.31
N SER A 135 -0.45 -24.73 -19.18
CA SER A 135 0.09 -24.74 -20.55
C SER A 135 1.60 -24.54 -20.55
N ALA A 136 2.12 -23.65 -19.69
CA ALA A 136 3.56 -23.43 -19.53
C ALA A 136 4.26 -24.71 -19.03
N GLN A 137 3.66 -25.42 -18.06
CA GLN A 137 4.19 -26.67 -17.52
C GLN A 137 4.24 -27.75 -18.59
N LYS A 138 3.17 -27.90 -19.40
CA LYS A 138 3.18 -28.83 -20.55
C LYS A 138 4.26 -28.48 -21.57
N ALA A 139 4.42 -27.20 -21.88
CA ALA A 139 5.46 -26.72 -22.78
C ALA A 139 6.86 -27.05 -22.24
N ALA A 140 7.11 -26.81 -20.94
CA ALA A 140 8.36 -27.19 -20.26
C ALA A 140 8.60 -28.70 -20.28
N MET A 141 7.56 -29.52 -20.06
CA MET A 141 7.63 -30.98 -20.15
C MET A 141 7.97 -31.46 -21.57
N SER A 142 7.46 -30.78 -22.60
CA SER A 142 7.78 -31.04 -24.01
C SER A 142 9.21 -30.63 -24.33
N LEU A 143 9.64 -29.45 -23.89
CA LEU A 143 11.00 -28.92 -24.06
C LEU A 143 12.04 -29.85 -23.42
N GLN A 144 11.87 -30.26 -22.16
CA GLN A 144 12.84 -31.17 -21.52
C GLN A 144 12.94 -32.53 -22.23
N LYS A 145 11.83 -33.00 -22.83
CA LYS A 145 11.77 -34.30 -23.51
C LYS A 145 12.46 -34.25 -24.87
N ASN A 146 12.21 -33.19 -25.64
CA ASN A 146 12.71 -33.05 -27.00
C ASN A 146 14.11 -32.43 -27.05
N PHE A 147 14.49 -31.61 -26.06
CA PHE A 147 15.77 -30.91 -25.97
C PHE A 147 16.49 -31.19 -24.63
N PRO A 148 16.78 -32.45 -24.29
CA PRO A 148 17.31 -32.84 -22.96
C PRO A 148 18.74 -32.34 -22.67
N LYS A 149 19.43 -31.76 -23.66
CA LYS A 149 20.78 -31.18 -23.49
C LYS A 149 20.76 -29.91 -22.64
N ASP A 150 19.67 -29.16 -22.70
CA ASP A 150 19.52 -27.95 -21.89
C ASP A 150 18.80 -28.31 -20.58
N ARG A 151 19.57 -28.33 -19.50
CA ARG A 151 19.06 -28.73 -18.18
C ARG A 151 18.00 -27.78 -17.64
N LYS A 152 17.96 -26.52 -18.09
CA LYS A 152 17.02 -25.53 -17.55
C LYS A 152 15.57 -25.95 -17.76
N TYR A 153 15.26 -26.65 -18.85
CA TYR A 153 13.91 -27.13 -19.13
C TYR A 153 13.40 -28.15 -18.10
N TYR A 154 14.30 -28.96 -17.52
CA TYR A 154 13.94 -29.88 -16.45
C TYR A 154 13.49 -29.12 -15.20
N PHE A 155 14.25 -28.10 -14.79
CA PHE A 155 13.92 -27.28 -13.63
C PHE A 155 12.76 -26.30 -13.90
N TRP A 156 12.56 -25.85 -15.14
CA TRP A 156 11.34 -25.12 -15.52
C TRP A 156 10.09 -25.99 -15.33
N ALA A 157 10.15 -27.26 -15.70
CA ALA A 157 9.03 -28.18 -15.48
C ALA A 157 8.76 -28.42 -13.99
N ILE A 158 9.81 -28.50 -13.16
CA ILE A 158 9.69 -28.57 -11.69
C ILE A 158 9.05 -27.28 -11.15
N PHE A 159 9.63 -26.13 -11.48
CA PHE A 159 9.17 -24.82 -11.02
C PHE A 159 7.71 -24.57 -11.40
N LEU A 160 7.30 -24.88 -12.64
CA LEU A 160 5.93 -24.67 -13.07
C LEU A 160 4.95 -25.68 -12.46
N SER A 161 5.40 -26.90 -12.16
CA SER A 161 4.59 -27.84 -11.36
C SER A 161 4.38 -27.31 -9.94
N HIS A 162 5.39 -26.66 -9.36
CA HIS A 162 5.28 -25.96 -8.08
C HIS A 162 4.35 -24.73 -8.17
N MET A 163 4.47 -23.89 -9.19
CA MET A 163 3.58 -22.74 -9.40
C MET A 163 2.10 -23.16 -9.47
N ILE A 164 1.76 -24.26 -10.16
CA ILE A 164 0.39 -24.80 -10.19
C ILE A 164 -0.05 -25.28 -8.80
N ALA A 165 0.86 -25.81 -7.99
CA ALA A 165 0.55 -26.33 -6.66
C ALA A 165 0.15 -25.21 -5.67
N ILE A 166 0.76 -24.03 -5.81
CA ILE A 166 0.53 -22.87 -4.94
C ILE A 166 -0.47 -21.85 -5.50
N ASP A 167 -0.89 -22.00 -6.75
CA ASP A 167 -1.83 -21.09 -7.39
C ASP A 167 -3.28 -21.30 -6.88
N ASP A 168 -3.86 -20.25 -6.30
CA ASP A 168 -5.23 -20.29 -5.76
C ASP A 168 -6.30 -20.42 -6.85
N ALA A 169 -5.99 -20.06 -8.10
CA ALA A 169 -6.90 -20.26 -9.23
C ALA A 169 -6.94 -21.73 -9.71
N SER A 170 -5.99 -22.56 -9.27
CA SER A 170 -5.90 -23.97 -9.64
C SER A 170 -6.80 -24.84 -8.76
N SER A 171 -7.40 -25.89 -9.36
CA SER A 171 -8.27 -26.81 -8.61
C SER A 171 -7.50 -27.59 -7.55
N GLU A 172 -8.16 -28.00 -6.47
CA GLU A 172 -7.51 -28.77 -5.39
C GLU A 172 -6.87 -30.08 -5.90
N THR A 173 -7.49 -30.73 -6.89
CA THR A 173 -6.94 -31.94 -7.52
C THR A 173 -5.68 -31.63 -8.31
N ASP A 174 -5.65 -30.54 -9.07
CA ASP A 174 -4.44 -30.09 -9.76
C ASP A 174 -3.35 -29.72 -8.77
N ARG A 175 -3.68 -28.96 -7.72
CA ARG A 175 -2.70 -28.54 -6.71
C ARG A 175 -2.00 -29.74 -6.06
N LYS A 176 -2.77 -30.77 -5.68
CA LYS A 176 -2.22 -32.02 -5.13
C LYS A 176 -1.40 -32.81 -6.15
N LEU A 177 -1.89 -32.93 -7.39
CA LEU A 177 -1.23 -33.69 -8.45
C LEU A 177 0.12 -33.06 -8.84
N PHE A 178 0.12 -31.78 -9.17
CA PHE A 178 1.31 -31.05 -9.59
C PHE A 178 2.26 -30.81 -8.42
N GLY A 179 1.74 -30.64 -7.20
CA GLY A 179 2.55 -30.66 -5.98
C GLY A 179 3.32 -31.96 -5.79
N THR A 180 2.64 -33.10 -5.94
CA THR A 180 3.28 -34.42 -5.89
C THR A 180 4.30 -34.60 -7.01
N LEU A 181 4.00 -34.10 -8.22
CA LEU A 181 4.91 -34.16 -9.36
C LEU A 181 6.17 -33.32 -9.12
N ALA A 182 6.02 -32.07 -8.69
CA ALA A 182 7.12 -31.17 -8.36
C ALA A 182 8.04 -31.80 -7.31
N TYR A 183 7.45 -32.30 -6.23
CA TYR A 183 8.16 -33.04 -5.17
C TYR A 183 8.95 -34.22 -5.75
N ARG A 184 8.30 -35.14 -6.47
CA ARG A 184 9.00 -36.33 -7.03
C ARG A 184 10.13 -35.96 -7.98
N MET A 185 9.93 -34.95 -8.83
CA MET A 185 10.94 -34.53 -9.80
C MET A 185 12.16 -33.88 -9.11
N ILE A 186 11.93 -33.04 -8.09
CA ILE A 186 13.02 -32.38 -7.36
C ILE A 186 13.72 -33.33 -6.38
N SER A 187 13.00 -34.25 -5.73
CA SER A 187 13.62 -35.32 -4.91
C SER A 187 14.52 -36.21 -5.75
N LYS A 188 14.12 -36.51 -7.00
CA LYS A 188 14.98 -37.24 -7.93
C LYS A 188 16.23 -36.44 -8.28
N ALA A 189 16.10 -35.15 -8.54
CA ALA A 189 17.23 -34.25 -8.78
C ALA A 189 18.21 -34.22 -7.59
N ALA A 190 17.70 -34.24 -6.36
CA ALA A 190 18.51 -34.32 -5.15
C ALA A 190 19.23 -35.67 -5.01
N ALA A 191 18.53 -36.78 -5.26
CA ALA A 191 19.11 -38.13 -5.19
C ALA A 191 20.21 -38.37 -6.23
N ASP A 192 20.18 -37.64 -7.36
CA ASP A 192 21.19 -37.74 -8.41
C ASP A 192 22.46 -36.92 -8.11
N VAL A 193 22.54 -36.23 -6.96
CA VAL A 193 23.74 -35.48 -6.55
C VAL A 193 24.79 -36.47 -6.03
N PRO A 194 25.95 -36.59 -6.70
CA PRO A 194 26.98 -37.57 -6.33
C PRO A 194 27.51 -37.39 -4.90
N GLU A 195 27.82 -38.49 -4.24
CA GLU A 195 28.58 -38.51 -2.99
C GLU A 195 30.09 -38.35 -3.29
N GLY A 196 30.74 -37.38 -2.66
CA GLY A 196 32.18 -37.12 -2.80
C GLY A 196 32.59 -36.12 -3.90
N SER A 197 33.90 -35.83 -3.97
CA SER A 197 34.50 -34.76 -4.79
C SER A 197 34.63 -35.08 -6.29
N GLN A 198 34.09 -36.21 -6.78
CA GLN A 198 34.28 -36.67 -8.15
C GLN A 198 33.33 -36.04 -9.18
N LEU A 199 33.84 -36.02 -10.42
CA LEU A 199 33.49 -35.15 -11.54
C LEU A 199 32.17 -35.49 -12.23
N LEU A 200 31.48 -34.40 -12.65
CA LEU A 200 30.29 -34.32 -13.51
C LEU A 200 29.00 -34.85 -12.87
N SER A 201 28.25 -33.93 -12.25
CA SER A 201 26.85 -34.16 -11.90
C SER A 201 26.02 -34.43 -13.17
N PRO A 202 25.07 -35.39 -13.13
CA PRO A 202 24.06 -35.51 -14.18
C PRO A 202 23.38 -34.16 -14.43
N PRO A 203 23.00 -33.81 -15.68
CA PRO A 203 22.34 -32.53 -15.97
C PRO A 203 21.08 -32.28 -15.13
N ARG A 204 20.37 -33.35 -14.75
CA ARG A 204 19.16 -33.30 -13.91
C ARG A 204 19.42 -33.18 -12.41
N ALA A 205 20.65 -33.41 -11.95
CA ALA A 205 21.00 -33.31 -10.54
C ALA A 205 21.00 -31.84 -10.09
N ILE A 206 20.81 -31.60 -8.79
CA ILE A 206 20.99 -30.27 -8.19
C ILE A 206 22.48 -29.90 -8.24
N GLN A 207 22.77 -28.70 -8.74
CA GLN A 207 24.12 -28.18 -8.94
C GLN A 207 24.33 -26.78 -8.38
N THR A 208 23.25 -26.04 -8.10
CA THR A 208 23.31 -24.66 -7.62
C THR A 208 22.56 -24.49 -6.30
N SER A 209 22.93 -23.49 -5.52
CA SER A 209 22.23 -23.13 -4.29
C SER A 209 20.77 -22.74 -4.55
N GLU A 210 20.48 -22.07 -5.68
CA GLU A 210 19.12 -21.71 -6.10
C GLU A 210 18.23 -22.93 -6.38
N GLU A 211 18.78 -23.98 -7.00
CA GLU A 211 18.04 -25.24 -7.20
C GLU A 211 17.73 -25.95 -5.88
N LEU A 212 18.65 -25.87 -4.89
CA LEU A 212 18.39 -26.37 -3.54
C LEU A 212 17.37 -25.51 -2.80
N ARG A 213 17.38 -24.18 -2.96
CA ARG A 213 16.35 -23.28 -2.41
C ARG A 213 14.96 -23.61 -3.01
N LEU A 214 14.88 -23.89 -4.31
CA LEU A 214 13.65 -24.38 -4.94
C LEU A 214 13.18 -25.70 -4.32
N LEU A 215 14.10 -26.65 -4.05
CA LEU A 215 13.77 -27.89 -3.35
C LEU A 215 13.17 -27.59 -1.97
N ILE A 216 13.83 -26.77 -1.17
CA ILE A 216 13.38 -26.40 0.19
C ILE A 216 11.95 -25.83 0.09
N ARG A 217 11.74 -24.88 -0.83
CA ARG A 217 10.44 -24.24 -1.04
C ARG A 217 9.34 -25.24 -1.42
N ILE A 218 9.63 -26.22 -2.29
CA ILE A 218 8.69 -27.27 -2.67
C ILE A 218 8.37 -28.16 -1.47
N TYR A 219 9.38 -28.56 -0.70
CA TYR A 219 9.19 -29.43 0.46
C TYR A 219 8.36 -28.75 1.56
N GLU A 220 8.64 -27.47 1.83
CA GLU A 220 7.89 -26.64 2.78
C GLU A 220 6.41 -26.56 2.39
N ASN A 221 6.10 -26.27 1.12
CA ASN A 221 4.72 -26.20 0.63
C ASN A 221 4.00 -27.56 0.61
N GLN A 222 4.74 -28.67 0.59
CA GLN A 222 4.19 -30.03 0.73
C GLN A 222 4.12 -30.51 2.20
N GLY A 223 4.48 -29.68 3.17
CA GLY A 223 4.50 -30.03 4.60
C GLY A 223 5.56 -31.09 4.96
N ARG A 224 6.65 -31.17 4.18
CA ARG A 224 7.75 -32.14 4.36
C ARG A 224 9.00 -31.50 4.99
N ASN A 225 8.77 -30.59 5.94
CA ASN A 225 9.83 -29.81 6.59
C ASN A 225 10.90 -30.70 7.28
N SER A 226 10.52 -31.85 7.83
CA SER A 226 11.46 -32.77 8.49
C SER A 226 12.44 -33.44 7.51
N GLU A 227 12.05 -33.61 6.25
CA GLU A 227 12.95 -34.10 5.21
C GLU A 227 13.94 -33.02 4.78
N VAL A 228 13.55 -31.74 4.80
CA VAL A 228 14.47 -30.61 4.56
C VAL A 228 15.60 -30.62 5.57
N VAL A 229 15.30 -30.81 6.86
CA VAL A 229 16.32 -30.90 7.91
C VAL A 229 17.33 -32.00 7.59
N LYS A 230 16.86 -33.21 7.23
CA LYS A 230 17.73 -34.33 6.83
C LYS A 230 18.61 -34.02 5.62
N ILE A 231 18.06 -33.32 4.62
CA ILE A 231 18.83 -32.90 3.45
C ILE A 231 19.91 -31.89 3.84
N LEU A 232 19.58 -30.94 4.73
CA LEU A 232 20.53 -29.93 5.21
C LEU A 232 21.64 -30.52 6.10
N ASP A 233 21.42 -31.71 6.67
CA ASP A 233 22.43 -32.48 7.40
C ASP A 233 23.29 -33.40 6.53
N SER A 234 22.92 -33.62 5.27
CA SER A 234 23.67 -34.48 4.35
C SER A 234 25.03 -33.89 3.96
N GLU A 235 26.02 -34.74 3.68
CA GLU A 235 27.35 -34.26 3.26
C GLU A 235 27.36 -33.71 1.83
N ASN A 236 26.55 -34.28 0.94
CA ASN A 236 26.53 -33.97 -0.49
C ASN A 236 25.66 -32.76 -0.85
N LEU A 237 24.57 -32.49 -0.10
CA LEU A 237 23.64 -31.38 -0.34
C LEU A 237 23.46 -30.44 0.86
N GLY A 238 23.92 -30.84 2.05
CA GLY A 238 23.70 -30.08 3.27
C GLY A 238 24.62 -28.87 3.44
N LEU A 239 24.63 -28.31 4.65
CA LEU A 239 25.27 -27.03 4.97
C LEU A 239 26.75 -26.96 4.57
N LYS A 240 27.47 -28.08 4.73
CA LYS A 240 28.91 -28.20 4.43
C LYS A 240 29.20 -28.64 2.99
N SER A 241 28.18 -28.85 2.18
CA SER A 241 28.33 -29.32 0.80
C SER A 241 28.99 -28.27 -0.10
N ARG A 242 29.50 -28.70 -1.27
CA ARG A 242 30.03 -27.80 -2.29
C ARG A 242 28.98 -26.83 -2.88
N ILE A 243 27.70 -27.15 -2.72
CA ILE A 243 26.57 -26.38 -3.25
C ILE A 243 26.22 -25.23 -2.31
N VAL A 244 26.20 -25.49 -1.00
CA VAL A 244 25.85 -24.51 0.03
C VAL A 244 27.07 -23.73 0.53
N GLN A 245 28.24 -24.37 0.63
CA GLN A 245 29.51 -23.75 1.04
C GLN A 245 29.41 -22.96 2.36
N ASN A 246 28.63 -23.45 3.34
CA ASN A 246 28.34 -22.78 4.60
C ASN A 246 27.68 -21.39 4.45
N ASP A 247 26.90 -21.16 3.39
CA ASP A 247 26.03 -19.98 3.27
C ASP A 247 25.09 -19.88 4.49
N SER A 248 25.19 -18.76 5.22
CA SER A 248 24.46 -18.52 6.46
C SER A 248 22.94 -18.50 6.25
N ALA A 249 22.46 -18.18 5.04
CA ALA A 249 21.03 -18.23 4.72
C ALA A 249 20.43 -19.63 4.95
N PHE A 250 21.20 -20.69 4.71
CA PHE A 250 20.73 -22.07 4.92
C PHE A 250 20.64 -22.49 6.38
N LEU A 251 21.35 -21.80 7.29
CA LEU A 251 21.16 -21.97 8.73
C LEU A 251 19.77 -21.50 9.15
N GLY A 252 19.30 -20.37 8.59
CA GLY A 252 17.94 -19.87 8.78
C GLY A 252 16.89 -20.85 8.24
N TYR A 253 17.10 -21.42 7.04
CA TYR A 253 16.19 -22.45 6.50
C TYR A 253 16.13 -23.69 7.38
N LYS A 254 17.28 -24.17 7.89
CA LYS A 254 17.31 -25.30 8.82
C LYS A 254 16.56 -24.96 10.10
N ALA A 255 16.79 -23.77 10.66
CA ALA A 255 16.13 -23.33 11.88
C ALA A 255 14.61 -23.27 11.73
N PHE A 256 14.13 -22.65 10.64
CA PHE A 256 12.71 -22.59 10.31
C PHE A 256 12.08 -24.00 10.19
N ASN A 257 12.74 -24.90 9.46
CA ASN A 257 12.21 -26.25 9.21
C ASN A 257 12.23 -27.14 10.48
N LEU A 258 13.19 -26.97 11.38
CA LEU A 258 13.20 -27.62 12.70
C LEU A 258 12.00 -27.18 13.54
N GLY A 259 11.69 -25.88 13.55
CA GLY A 259 10.57 -25.31 14.29
C GLY A 259 9.21 -25.79 13.76
N VAL A 260 8.99 -25.68 12.45
CA VAL A 260 7.73 -26.14 11.82
C VAL A 260 7.52 -27.66 12.01
N SER A 261 8.59 -28.45 11.96
CA SER A 261 8.53 -29.91 12.18
C SER A 261 8.39 -30.32 13.64
N LYS A 262 8.40 -29.36 14.57
CA LYS A 262 8.35 -29.60 16.03
C LYS A 262 9.49 -30.48 16.54
N MET A 263 10.65 -30.40 15.90
CA MET A 263 11.84 -31.17 16.26
C MET A 263 12.64 -30.43 17.35
N TRP A 264 12.00 -30.18 18.49
CA TRP A 264 12.48 -29.23 19.50
C TRP A 264 13.83 -29.60 20.12
N ALA A 265 14.03 -30.87 20.47
CA ALA A 265 15.29 -31.34 21.05
C ALA A 265 16.48 -31.17 20.08
N GLU A 266 16.26 -31.49 18.80
CA GLU A 266 17.25 -31.29 17.73
C GLU A 266 17.47 -29.80 17.47
N GLY A 267 16.42 -28.98 17.56
CA GLY A 267 16.50 -27.52 17.50
C GLY A 267 17.36 -26.93 18.59
N ILE A 268 17.15 -27.33 19.85
CA ILE A 268 17.96 -26.90 20.99
C ILE A 268 19.42 -27.31 20.78
N SER A 269 19.69 -28.56 20.40
CA SER A 269 21.05 -29.03 20.11
C SER A 269 21.70 -28.20 19.01
N PHE A 270 21.00 -28.01 17.88
CA PHE A 270 21.49 -27.25 16.74
C PHE A 270 21.89 -25.82 17.12
N VAL A 271 21.04 -25.11 17.85
CA VAL A 271 21.33 -23.72 18.27
C VAL A 271 22.47 -23.69 19.30
N ARG A 272 22.50 -24.63 20.26
CA ARG A 272 23.58 -24.72 21.25
C ARG A 272 24.92 -25.02 20.59
N ASP A 273 24.97 -25.98 19.67
CA ASP A 273 26.18 -26.36 18.93
C ASP A 273 26.69 -25.20 18.07
N LEU A 274 25.77 -24.44 17.45
CA LEU A 274 26.13 -23.30 16.60
C LEU A 274 26.66 -22.11 17.41
N TYR A 275 26.01 -21.76 18.53
CA TYR A 275 26.36 -20.59 19.35
C TYR A 275 27.23 -20.90 20.58
N THR A 276 27.85 -22.08 20.63
CA THR A 276 28.84 -22.38 21.67
C THR A 276 30.00 -21.39 21.57
N VAL A 277 30.28 -20.69 22.67
CA VAL A 277 31.33 -19.66 22.74
C VAL A 277 32.71 -20.33 22.62
N PRO A 278 33.52 -20.02 21.58
CA PRO A 278 34.87 -20.56 21.45
C PRO A 278 35.89 -19.73 22.26
N ASP A 279 36.96 -20.38 22.72
CA ASP A 279 38.10 -19.71 23.37
C ASP A 279 38.93 -18.86 22.39
N ASP A 280 38.85 -19.18 21.11
CA ASP A 280 39.58 -18.50 20.03
C ASP A 280 38.88 -17.19 19.62
N LYS A 281 39.65 -16.09 19.63
CA LYS A 281 39.13 -14.74 19.35
C LYS A 281 38.61 -14.55 17.92
N GLU A 282 39.23 -15.18 16.93
CA GLU A 282 38.80 -15.08 15.52
C GLU A 282 37.52 -15.89 15.30
N LYS A 283 37.43 -17.08 15.90
CA LYS A 283 36.18 -17.87 15.88
C LYS A 283 35.05 -17.15 16.61
N LEU A 284 35.34 -16.47 17.71
CA LEU A 284 34.34 -15.67 18.43
C LEU A 284 33.87 -14.48 17.57
N LYS A 285 34.77 -13.86 16.80
CA LYS A 285 34.39 -12.81 15.85
C LYS A 285 33.48 -13.35 14.76
N ALA A 286 33.84 -14.46 14.12
CA ALA A 286 33.00 -15.10 13.10
C ALA A 286 31.63 -15.51 13.67
N LEU A 287 31.57 -15.97 14.92
CA LEU A 287 30.31 -16.32 15.59
C LEU A 287 29.41 -15.10 15.82
N ARG A 288 29.99 -13.93 16.13
CA ARG A 288 29.22 -12.68 16.28
C ARG A 288 28.61 -12.20 14.97
N GLU A 289 29.23 -12.52 13.83
CA GLU A 289 28.69 -12.20 12.50
C GLU A 289 27.50 -13.10 12.13
N LEU A 290 27.33 -14.24 12.83
CA LEU A 290 26.20 -15.16 12.67
C LEU A 290 25.00 -14.85 13.58
N ASP A 291 25.06 -13.80 14.42
CA ASP A 291 24.03 -13.46 15.42
C ASP A 291 22.68 -13.10 14.79
N ASP A 292 21.89 -14.11 14.44
CA ASP A 292 20.64 -14.01 13.69
C ASP A 292 19.42 -14.37 14.55
N TRP A 293 18.43 -13.47 14.59
CA TRP A 293 17.21 -13.64 15.38
C TRP A 293 16.39 -14.86 14.97
N SER A 294 16.35 -15.25 13.69
CA SER A 294 15.57 -16.41 13.24
C SER A 294 16.05 -17.70 13.90
N ILE A 295 17.36 -17.81 14.18
CA ILE A 295 17.97 -18.96 14.83
C ILE A 295 17.75 -18.91 16.35
N TRP A 296 17.93 -17.75 16.98
CA TRP A 296 17.62 -17.57 18.40
C TRP A 296 16.14 -17.81 18.72
N ASN A 297 15.25 -17.38 17.82
CA ASN A 297 13.82 -17.58 17.95
C ASN A 297 13.43 -19.08 17.91
N LEU A 298 14.17 -19.93 17.17
CA LEU A 298 13.99 -21.39 17.27
C LEU A 298 14.27 -21.89 18.69
N LEU A 299 15.32 -21.41 19.34
CA LEU A 299 15.65 -21.81 20.72
C LEU A 299 14.56 -21.37 21.69
N VAL A 300 14.00 -20.18 21.53
CA VAL A 300 12.85 -19.69 22.31
C VAL A 300 11.63 -20.58 22.10
N GLN A 301 11.22 -20.81 20.85
CA GLN A 301 10.07 -21.69 20.53
C GLN A 301 10.26 -23.12 21.03
N ALA A 302 11.48 -23.66 20.90
CA ALA A 302 11.79 -24.99 21.40
C ALA A 302 11.74 -25.04 22.94
N THR A 303 12.15 -23.97 23.62
CA THR A 303 12.06 -23.85 25.08
C THR A 303 10.60 -23.77 25.53
N GLU A 304 9.76 -22.99 24.84
CA GLU A 304 8.33 -22.86 25.11
C GLU A 304 7.57 -24.19 24.98
N HIS A 305 7.91 -24.99 23.96
CA HIS A 305 7.18 -26.22 23.64
C HIS A 305 7.78 -27.50 24.21
N THR A 306 8.93 -27.43 24.90
CA THR A 306 9.56 -28.59 25.53
C THR A 306 9.04 -28.75 26.95
N ASN A 307 8.34 -29.85 27.23
CA ASN A 307 7.80 -30.16 28.57
C ASN A 307 8.84 -30.69 29.57
N THR A 308 10.13 -30.52 29.30
CA THR A 308 11.20 -30.97 30.18
C THR A 308 11.48 -29.90 31.24
N PRO A 309 11.26 -30.19 32.54
CA PRO A 309 11.48 -29.21 33.60
C PRO A 309 12.92 -28.68 33.59
N GLY A 310 13.08 -27.37 33.78
CA GLY A 310 14.40 -26.73 33.83
C GLY A 310 14.99 -26.34 32.47
N THR A 311 14.33 -26.66 31.35
CA THR A 311 14.79 -26.25 30.01
C THR A 311 14.91 -24.72 29.90
N ALA A 312 13.93 -23.98 30.44
CA ALA A 312 13.96 -22.51 30.46
C ALA A 312 15.17 -21.96 31.23
N ALA A 313 15.51 -22.56 32.38
CA ALA A 313 16.67 -22.16 33.17
C ALA A 313 17.99 -22.46 32.45
N GLU A 314 18.10 -23.59 31.76
CA GLU A 314 19.28 -23.91 30.94
C GLU A 314 19.41 -22.96 29.74
N THR A 315 18.32 -22.67 29.03
CA THR A 315 18.31 -21.71 27.91
C THR A 315 18.73 -20.33 28.39
N LYS A 316 18.19 -19.85 29.52
CA LYS A 316 18.62 -18.60 30.14
C LYS A 316 20.13 -18.62 30.41
N LYS A 317 20.65 -19.67 31.06
CA LYS A 317 22.08 -19.78 31.37
C LYS A 317 22.94 -19.74 30.10
N PHE A 318 22.56 -20.48 29.06
CA PHE A 318 23.25 -20.50 27.78
C PHE A 318 23.30 -19.11 27.12
N THR A 319 22.17 -18.40 27.09
CA THR A 319 22.14 -17.03 26.55
C THR A 319 22.96 -16.06 27.39
N GLU A 320 23.00 -16.20 28.72
CA GLU A 320 23.84 -15.40 29.60
C GLU A 320 25.34 -15.61 29.36
N GLU A 321 25.78 -16.85 29.11
CA GLU A 321 27.15 -17.18 28.73
C GLU A 321 27.54 -16.49 27.41
N PHE A 322 26.65 -16.54 26.41
CA PHE A 322 26.86 -15.86 25.13
C PHE A 322 26.91 -14.33 25.29
N VAL A 323 25.99 -13.75 26.06
CA VAL A 323 25.94 -12.30 26.34
C VAL A 323 27.18 -11.86 27.14
N ALA A 324 27.70 -12.67 28.06
CA ALA A 324 28.95 -12.35 28.75
C ALA A 324 30.15 -12.26 27.78
N ALA A 325 30.19 -13.15 26.78
CA ALA A 325 31.21 -13.11 25.72
C ALA A 325 30.94 -12.03 24.65
N SER A 326 29.69 -11.62 24.47
CA SER A 326 29.24 -10.61 23.51
C SER A 326 28.16 -9.69 24.09
N PRO A 327 28.52 -8.73 24.97
CA PRO A 327 27.53 -7.90 25.68
C PRO A 327 26.66 -7.01 24.79
N LYS A 328 27.06 -6.82 23.53
CA LYS A 328 26.33 -6.01 22.54
C LYS A 328 25.31 -6.81 21.73
N SER A 329 25.23 -8.12 21.93
CA SER A 329 24.33 -9.03 21.22
C SER A 329 22.88 -8.84 21.68
N ARG A 330 22.11 -8.03 20.94
CA ARG A 330 20.69 -7.80 21.22
C ARG A 330 19.87 -9.09 21.12
N ASN A 331 20.13 -9.92 20.11
CA ASN A 331 19.32 -11.11 19.84
C ASN A 331 19.45 -12.16 20.95
N ALA A 332 20.68 -12.51 21.36
CA ALA A 332 20.90 -13.42 22.49
C ALA A 332 20.30 -12.88 23.80
N ALA A 333 20.42 -11.57 24.07
CA ALA A 333 19.86 -10.98 25.28
C ALA A 333 18.32 -11.01 25.29
N LEU A 334 17.67 -10.74 24.14
CA LEU A 334 16.23 -10.88 24.00
C LEU A 334 15.77 -12.33 24.11
N ALA A 335 16.52 -13.29 23.54
CA ALA A 335 16.22 -14.71 23.67
C ALA A 335 16.30 -15.18 25.13
N GLY A 336 17.25 -14.64 25.92
CA GLY A 336 17.33 -14.88 27.35
C GLY A 336 16.13 -14.34 28.13
N LEU A 337 15.65 -13.14 27.78
CA LEU A 337 14.43 -12.56 28.37
C LEU A 337 13.18 -13.34 28.00
N ASP A 338 13.04 -13.75 26.74
CA ASP A 338 11.92 -14.57 26.29
C ASP A 338 11.95 -15.96 26.95
N ALA A 339 13.12 -16.56 27.18
CA ALA A 339 13.25 -17.81 27.93
C ALA A 339 12.76 -17.68 29.39
N ILE A 340 12.96 -16.53 30.03
CA ILE A 340 12.39 -16.26 31.37
C ILE A 340 10.87 -16.20 31.30
N LEU A 341 10.29 -15.54 30.28
CA LEU A 341 8.85 -15.50 30.09
C LEU A 341 8.26 -16.91 29.92
N CYS A 342 8.88 -17.75 29.08
CA CYS A 342 8.51 -19.16 28.93
C CYS A 342 8.59 -19.92 30.27
N GLY A 343 9.65 -19.69 31.05
CA GLY A 343 9.82 -20.31 32.37
C GLY A 343 8.78 -19.87 33.41
N ILE A 344 8.29 -18.63 33.33
CA ILE A 344 7.19 -18.13 34.17
C ILE A 344 5.88 -18.80 33.78
N GLU A 345 5.62 -18.99 32.49
CA GLU A 345 4.43 -19.67 31.98
C GLU A 345 4.43 -21.17 32.32
N SER A 346 5.60 -21.83 32.28
CA SER A 346 5.75 -23.24 32.66
C SER A 346 5.77 -23.47 34.18
N GLY A 347 5.99 -22.42 34.97
CA GLY A 347 6.13 -22.49 36.44
C GLY A 347 7.54 -22.85 36.94
N ASP A 348 8.52 -22.92 36.04
CA ASP A 348 9.94 -23.18 36.36
C ASP A 348 10.64 -21.96 36.97
N MET A 349 10.11 -20.76 36.73
CA MET A 349 10.67 -19.48 37.16
C MET A 349 9.59 -18.58 37.74
N THR A 350 10.02 -17.52 38.43
CA THR A 350 9.12 -16.56 39.07
C THR A 350 9.14 -15.22 38.35
N ARG A 351 8.06 -14.44 38.46
CA ARG A 351 8.04 -13.07 37.92
C ARG A 351 9.09 -12.15 38.55
N ASP A 352 9.54 -12.48 39.76
CA ASP A 352 10.58 -11.72 40.46
C ASP A 352 11.93 -11.78 39.73
N ASP A 353 12.14 -12.78 38.87
CA ASP A 353 13.36 -12.94 38.06
C ASP A 353 13.41 -12.00 36.84
N LEU A 354 12.26 -11.49 36.40
CA LEU A 354 12.15 -10.73 35.14
C LEU A 354 12.74 -9.33 35.25
N LEU A 355 12.40 -8.59 36.32
CA LEU A 355 12.83 -7.20 36.48
C LEU A 355 14.36 -7.07 36.58
N PRO A 356 15.09 -7.89 37.38
CA PRO A 356 16.56 -7.87 37.40
C PRO A 356 17.18 -8.21 36.04
N ALA A 357 16.59 -9.15 35.30
CA ALA A 357 17.08 -9.50 33.96
C ALA A 357 16.90 -8.33 32.98
N CYS A 358 15.75 -7.64 33.03
CA CYS A 358 15.50 -6.42 32.25
C CYS A 358 16.47 -5.29 32.62
N GLN A 359 16.85 -5.15 33.91
CA GLN A 359 17.84 -4.16 34.35
C GLN A 359 19.21 -4.43 33.73
N LYS A 360 19.68 -5.69 33.81
CA LYS A 360 20.93 -6.14 33.17
C LYS A 360 20.91 -5.95 31.64
N TYR A 361 19.76 -6.14 30.99
CA TYR A 361 19.58 -5.82 29.57
C TYR A 361 19.77 -4.33 29.31
N ILE A 362 19.11 -3.48 30.10
CA ILE A 362 19.21 -2.02 29.99
C ILE A 362 20.65 -1.54 30.17
N ASP A 363 21.40 -2.08 31.13
CA ASP A 363 22.80 -1.69 31.34
C ASP A 363 23.65 -1.78 30.07
N ASN A 364 23.38 -2.77 29.23
CA ASN A 364 24.11 -2.97 27.98
C ASN A 364 23.51 -2.22 26.78
N HIS A 365 22.19 -1.97 26.76
CA HIS A 365 21.48 -1.53 25.55
C HIS A 365 20.81 -0.17 25.63
N ILE A 366 20.72 0.47 26.80
CA ILE A 366 19.97 1.72 27.02
C ILE A 366 20.42 2.90 26.15
N HIS A 367 21.66 2.86 25.67
CA HIS A 367 22.23 3.85 24.75
C HIS A 367 21.74 3.70 23.29
N LYS A 368 20.80 2.79 23.02
CA LYS A 368 20.16 2.57 21.72
C LYS A 368 18.66 2.81 21.80
N LEU A 369 18.08 3.45 20.77
CA LEU A 369 16.66 3.82 20.75
C LEU A 369 15.70 2.62 20.72
N TYR A 370 16.16 1.44 20.25
CA TYR A 370 15.35 0.23 20.25
C TYR A 370 15.03 -0.29 21.66
N ALA A 371 15.81 0.10 22.68
CA ALA A 371 15.69 -0.41 24.04
C ALA A 371 14.30 -0.12 24.65
N PHE A 372 13.68 1.01 24.30
CA PHE A 372 12.31 1.32 24.69
C PHE A 372 11.32 0.25 24.22
N ASN A 373 11.34 -0.09 22.93
CA ASN A 373 10.40 -1.06 22.35
C ASN A 373 10.63 -2.47 22.90
N ASP A 374 11.89 -2.83 23.15
CA ASP A 374 12.27 -4.12 23.72
C ASP A 374 11.73 -4.28 25.14
N ILE A 375 11.99 -3.30 26.02
CA ILE A 375 11.51 -3.31 27.40
C ILE A 375 9.99 -3.24 27.46
N ARG A 376 9.37 -2.39 26.64
CA ARG A 376 7.91 -2.31 26.54
C ARG A 376 7.31 -3.68 26.16
N ARG A 377 7.90 -4.39 25.18
CA ARG A 377 7.46 -5.75 24.79
C ARG A 377 7.59 -6.75 25.93
N ILE A 378 8.75 -6.80 26.58
CA ILE A 378 9.08 -7.83 27.58
C ILE A 378 8.30 -7.65 28.89
N ILE A 379 8.23 -6.43 29.43
CA ILE A 379 7.46 -6.18 30.67
C ILE A 379 5.95 -6.24 30.40
N GLY A 380 5.54 -5.93 29.17
CA GLY A 380 4.16 -6.08 28.76
C GLY A 380 3.23 -5.04 29.43
N PRO A 381 2.00 -5.41 29.80
CA PRO A 381 1.03 -4.51 30.40
C PRO A 381 1.26 -4.24 31.90
N ASP A 382 2.33 -4.76 32.51
CA ASP A 382 2.64 -4.54 33.92
C ASP A 382 3.10 -3.10 34.19
N ARG A 383 2.18 -2.28 34.72
CA ARG A 383 2.44 -0.87 35.05
C ARG A 383 3.49 -0.71 36.14
N ASP A 384 3.48 -1.58 37.15
CA ASP A 384 4.41 -1.47 38.28
C ASP A 384 5.82 -1.85 37.84
N GLY A 385 5.95 -2.92 37.05
CA GLY A 385 7.22 -3.30 36.41
C GLY A 385 7.78 -2.19 35.52
N LEU A 386 6.95 -1.58 34.67
CA LEU A 386 7.36 -0.46 33.82
C LEU A 386 7.75 0.77 34.63
N ALA A 387 7.03 1.10 35.71
CA ALA A 387 7.35 2.22 36.60
C ALA A 387 8.67 2.00 37.35
N LYS A 388 8.92 0.78 37.85
CA LYS A 388 10.19 0.38 38.46
C LYS A 388 11.35 0.49 37.47
N MET A 389 11.13 0.07 36.22
CA MET A 389 12.13 0.19 35.15
C MET A 389 12.41 1.65 34.77
N LEU A 390 11.38 2.48 34.65
CA LEU A 390 11.53 3.92 34.43
C LEU A 390 12.38 4.55 35.54
N ASN A 391 12.07 4.28 36.80
CA ASN A 391 12.84 4.79 37.93
C ASN A 391 14.31 4.30 37.88
N TYR A 392 14.52 3.02 37.58
CA TYR A 392 15.86 2.46 37.44
C TYR A 392 16.70 3.17 36.37
N ILE A 393 16.13 3.42 35.18
CA ILE A 393 16.82 4.13 34.10
C ILE A 393 17.12 5.58 34.53
N LEU A 394 16.17 6.26 35.17
CA LEU A 394 16.34 7.64 35.63
C LEU A 394 17.48 7.77 36.65
N VAL A 395 17.57 6.84 37.59
CA VAL A 395 18.56 6.86 38.68
C VAL A 395 19.93 6.35 38.25
N THR A 396 20.01 5.39 37.33
CA THR A 396 21.27 4.69 37.01
C THR A 396 21.92 5.22 35.74
N HIS A 397 21.11 5.59 34.73
CA HIS A 397 21.59 5.87 33.37
C HIS A 397 21.31 7.31 32.90
N ALA A 398 20.39 8.02 33.56
CA ALA A 398 19.96 9.36 33.16
C ALA A 398 20.57 10.50 34.00
N VAL A 399 21.64 10.24 34.77
CA VAL A 399 22.16 11.18 35.79
C VAL A 399 23.11 12.23 35.21
N GLU A 400 24.04 11.86 34.33
CA GLU A 400 25.22 12.73 34.06
C GLU A 400 25.26 13.36 32.65
N GLU A 401 24.77 12.71 31.60
CA GLU A 401 24.84 13.24 30.22
C GLU A 401 23.55 13.94 29.79
N LYS A 402 23.65 15.20 29.34
CA LYS A 402 22.53 15.96 28.75
C LYS A 402 22.17 15.38 27.38
N GLY A 403 20.88 15.22 27.09
CA GLY A 403 20.42 14.72 25.79
C GLY A 403 20.84 13.28 25.45
N SER A 404 21.20 12.45 26.43
CA SER A 404 21.59 11.06 26.18
C SER A 404 20.41 10.21 25.69
N VAL A 405 20.70 9.17 24.89
CA VAL A 405 19.68 8.22 24.43
C VAL A 405 18.95 7.53 25.60
N ALA A 406 19.62 7.38 26.74
CA ALA A 406 19.00 6.87 27.96
C ALA A 406 17.87 7.78 28.48
N LYS A 407 18.07 9.11 28.48
CA LYS A 407 17.03 10.08 28.84
C LYS A 407 15.84 10.03 27.88
N ILE A 408 16.11 9.87 26.58
CA ILE A 408 15.08 9.75 25.55
C ILE A 408 14.24 8.49 25.78
N ASN A 409 14.87 7.34 25.99
CA ASN A 409 14.18 6.10 26.31
C ASN A 409 13.37 6.19 27.61
N ALA A 410 13.88 6.86 28.64
CA ALA A 410 13.15 7.13 29.87
C ALA A 410 11.89 7.97 29.62
N LEU A 411 11.98 9.04 28.82
CA LEU A 411 10.83 9.88 28.49
C LEU A 411 9.79 9.15 27.62
N LYS A 412 10.22 8.27 26.72
CA LYS A 412 9.30 7.39 25.98
C LYS A 412 8.53 6.44 26.90
N LEU A 413 9.21 5.87 27.92
CA LEU A 413 8.54 5.07 28.97
C LEU A 413 7.60 5.92 29.83
N ASP A 414 8.00 7.14 30.16
CA ASP A 414 7.17 8.10 30.91
C ASP A 414 5.88 8.43 30.14
N TYR A 415 5.97 8.76 28.85
CA TYR A 415 4.81 8.91 27.97
C TYR A 415 3.94 7.64 27.94
N CYS A 416 4.55 6.48 27.72
CA CYS A 416 3.87 5.19 27.66
C CYS A 416 3.03 4.94 28.92
N LEU A 417 3.60 5.19 30.10
CA LEU A 417 2.96 4.96 31.39
C LEU A 417 1.92 6.01 31.77
N ASN A 418 2.31 7.29 31.66
CA ASN A 418 1.63 8.41 32.32
C ASN A 418 0.73 9.21 31.39
N ILE A 419 0.97 9.16 30.08
CA ILE A 419 0.11 9.80 29.07
C ILE A 419 -0.80 8.75 28.43
N SER A 420 -0.23 7.82 27.66
CA SER A 420 -1.01 6.80 26.96
C SER A 420 -1.63 5.77 27.89
N GLY A 421 -0.87 5.36 28.91
CA GLY A 421 -1.29 4.34 29.87
C GLY A 421 -2.31 4.84 30.89
N SER A 422 -2.56 6.15 31.01
CA SER A 422 -3.48 6.66 32.03
C SER A 422 -4.89 6.04 31.85
N GLU A 423 -5.50 5.60 32.95
CA GLU A 423 -6.85 5.00 32.93
C GLU A 423 -7.91 6.04 32.52
N ASN A 424 -7.74 7.26 33.02
CA ASN A 424 -8.51 8.45 32.64
C ASN A 424 -7.68 9.35 31.74
N LYS A 425 -8.33 10.30 31.05
CA LYS A 425 -7.63 11.35 30.30
C LYS A 425 -6.50 11.97 31.13
N PRO A 426 -5.26 12.04 30.63
CA PRO A 426 -4.17 12.67 31.37
C PRO A 426 -4.51 14.14 31.65
N SER A 427 -4.27 14.58 32.88
CA SER A 427 -4.46 15.98 33.25
C SER A 427 -3.57 16.87 32.40
N GLN A 428 -4.06 18.05 31.99
CA GLN A 428 -3.31 19.01 31.18
C GLN A 428 -1.91 19.25 31.76
N LYS A 429 -1.81 19.55 33.07
CA LYS A 429 -0.53 19.68 33.78
C LYS A 429 0.50 18.56 33.52
N LYS A 430 0.07 17.30 33.43
CA LYS A 430 0.99 16.17 33.17
C LYS A 430 1.50 16.17 31.73
N ILE A 431 0.65 16.55 30.77
CA ILE A 431 1.04 16.75 29.38
C ILE A 431 2.08 17.87 29.33
N ASP A 432 1.75 19.01 29.91
CA ASP A 432 2.55 20.24 29.94
C ASP A 432 3.93 20.00 30.54
N ASP A 433 3.99 19.36 31.72
CA ASP A 433 5.23 19.02 32.42
C ASP A 433 6.14 18.12 31.56
N LEU A 434 5.56 17.16 30.83
CA LEU A 434 6.33 16.24 29.99
C LEU A 434 6.82 16.93 28.71
N VAL A 435 5.99 17.77 28.08
CA VAL A 435 6.37 18.61 26.93
C VAL A 435 7.52 19.53 27.32
N ALA A 436 7.42 20.23 28.45
CA ALA A 436 8.46 21.12 28.97
C ALA A 436 9.79 20.38 29.16
N ARG A 437 9.76 19.19 29.78
CA ARG A 437 10.95 18.34 29.95
C ARG A 437 11.58 17.93 28.62
N CYS A 438 10.77 17.52 27.65
CA CYS A 438 11.26 17.12 26.34
C CYS A 438 11.96 18.28 25.62
N LEU A 439 11.30 19.44 25.54
CA LEU A 439 11.82 20.62 24.83
C LEU A 439 13.05 21.21 25.52
N LYS A 440 13.09 21.25 26.86
CA LYS A 440 14.26 21.71 27.61
C LYS A 440 15.49 20.85 27.34
N ILE A 441 15.33 19.53 27.31
CA ILE A 441 16.42 18.60 26.99
C ILE A 441 16.84 18.74 25.53
N TYR A 442 15.88 18.86 24.60
CA TYR A 442 16.14 19.09 23.19
C TYR A 442 16.97 20.35 22.96
N GLN A 443 16.52 21.49 23.49
CA GLN A 443 17.20 22.78 23.36
C GLN A 443 18.64 22.70 23.88
N THR A 444 18.82 22.19 25.09
CA THR A 444 20.14 22.08 25.72
C THR A 444 21.08 21.21 24.87
N ALA A 445 20.60 20.06 24.39
CA ALA A 445 21.40 19.14 23.59
C ALA A 445 21.74 19.71 22.20
N TYR A 446 20.79 20.42 21.59
CA TYR A 446 20.96 21.06 20.30
C TYR A 446 21.99 22.21 20.34
N GLU A 447 21.93 23.06 21.36
CA GLU A 447 22.91 24.13 21.58
C GLU A 447 24.33 23.58 21.79
N GLU A 448 24.48 22.52 22.59
CA GLU A 448 25.77 21.85 22.78
C GLU A 448 26.30 21.24 21.47
N GLY A 449 25.42 20.65 20.66
CA GLY A 449 25.75 20.13 19.33
C GLY A 449 26.23 21.24 18.38
N LYS A 450 25.60 22.42 18.40
CA LYS A 450 26.03 23.59 17.63
C LYS A 450 27.43 24.07 18.03
N VAL A 451 27.71 24.14 19.34
CA VAL A 451 29.02 24.58 19.86
C VAL A 451 30.13 23.59 19.51
N LYS A 452 29.85 22.28 19.50
CA LYS A 452 30.84 21.27 19.07
C LYS A 452 31.18 21.43 17.58
N LYS A 453 30.16 21.59 16.72
CA LYS A 453 30.35 21.80 15.27
C LYS A 453 31.15 23.07 14.95
N SER A 454 30.99 24.15 15.72
CA SER A 454 31.74 25.39 15.50
C SER A 454 33.20 25.34 15.97
N LYS A 455 33.54 24.44 16.91
CA LYS A 455 34.92 24.26 17.41
C LYS A 455 35.78 23.35 16.55
N ASP A 456 35.19 22.33 15.92
CA ASP A 456 35.95 21.33 15.15
C ASP A 456 36.35 21.77 13.73
N GLY A 457 36.21 23.06 13.38
CA GLY A 457 36.76 23.63 12.14
C GLY A 457 36.23 23.04 10.84
N ALA A 458 35.19 22.21 10.88
CA ALA A 458 34.58 21.59 9.71
C ALA A 458 33.71 22.60 8.94
N GLN A 459 34.39 23.51 8.21
CA GLN A 459 33.80 24.28 7.10
C GLN A 459 33.78 23.48 5.78
N GLY A 460 34.04 22.17 5.81
CA GLY A 460 34.05 21.29 4.64
C GLY A 460 32.88 20.31 4.66
N ALA A 461 31.99 20.46 3.68
CA ALA A 461 30.78 19.69 3.41
C ALA A 461 29.60 19.95 4.36
N SER A 462 28.60 20.65 3.80
CA SER A 462 27.19 20.42 4.13
C SER A 462 26.88 18.93 3.96
N SER A 463 27.19 18.10 4.95
CA SER A 463 26.55 16.80 5.08
C SER A 463 25.15 17.10 5.60
N THR A 464 24.21 17.29 4.65
CA THR A 464 22.77 17.06 4.79
C THR A 464 22.39 16.61 6.20
N ILE A 465 21.77 17.48 7.00
CA ILE A 465 21.51 17.20 8.42
C ILE A 465 20.65 15.93 8.51
N GLU A 466 21.31 14.81 8.82
CA GLU A 466 20.70 13.51 9.09
C GLU A 466 19.91 13.60 10.40
N SER A 467 18.77 12.90 10.47
CA SER A 467 17.97 12.80 11.70
C SER A 467 18.83 12.43 12.90
N GLN A 468 18.63 13.11 14.03
CA GLN A 468 19.38 12.89 15.26
C GLN A 468 18.51 12.19 16.29
N PRO A 469 19.07 11.37 17.22
CA PRO A 469 18.27 10.75 18.28
C PRO A 469 17.46 11.77 19.10
N ILE A 470 18.02 12.97 19.33
CA ILE A 470 17.35 14.04 20.09
C ILE A 470 16.06 14.54 19.42
N ASP A 471 15.90 14.35 18.10
CA ASP A 471 14.69 14.72 17.36
C ASP A 471 13.44 14.03 17.92
N ASP A 472 13.61 12.82 18.47
CA ASP A 472 12.53 12.06 19.11
C ASP A 472 11.87 12.84 20.25
N LEU A 473 12.57 13.77 20.90
CA LEU A 473 12.03 14.60 21.97
C LEU A 473 10.98 15.58 21.46
N CYS A 474 11.19 16.18 20.28
CA CYS A 474 10.22 17.08 19.65
C CYS A 474 9.01 16.28 19.14
N ILE A 475 9.22 15.10 18.56
CA ILE A 475 8.13 14.22 18.14
C ILE A 475 7.32 13.77 19.35
N LEU A 476 7.98 13.35 20.44
CA LEU A 476 7.33 12.94 21.68
C LEU A 476 6.56 14.10 22.33
N ALA A 477 7.11 15.32 22.33
CA ALA A 477 6.42 16.51 22.79
C ALA A 477 5.14 16.79 21.97
N ALA A 478 5.22 16.68 20.64
CA ALA A 478 4.03 16.78 19.78
C ALA A 478 3.02 15.66 20.10
N MET A 479 3.45 14.41 20.27
CA MET A 479 2.58 13.30 20.67
C MET A 479 1.87 13.55 22.01
N CYS A 480 2.56 14.16 22.98
CA CYS A 480 1.97 14.55 24.28
C CYS A 480 0.81 15.53 24.10
N LEU A 481 0.91 16.48 23.17
CA LEU A 481 -0.16 17.44 22.89
C LEU A 481 -1.32 16.79 22.12
N LEU A 482 -1.02 15.86 21.22
CA LEU A 482 -1.97 15.20 20.31
C LEU A 482 -2.79 14.11 21.01
N GLN A 483 -3.36 14.41 22.18
CA GLN A 483 -4.27 13.52 22.90
C GLN A 483 -5.73 13.78 22.48
N PRO A 484 -6.53 12.72 22.29
CA PRO A 484 -7.91 12.88 21.90
C PRO A 484 -8.76 13.44 23.05
N THR A 485 -9.89 14.05 22.73
CA THR A 485 -10.91 14.44 23.72
C THR A 485 -11.83 13.27 24.06
N ASP A 486 -12.27 13.19 25.31
CA ASP A 486 -13.31 12.24 25.73
C ASP A 486 -14.61 12.59 25.01
N ALA A 487 -15.04 11.71 24.10
CA ALA A 487 -16.10 12.03 23.16
C ALA A 487 -17.34 11.14 23.29
N GLY A 488 -17.62 10.49 24.42
CA GLY A 488 -18.85 9.70 24.59
C GLY A 488 -19.10 8.73 23.42
N ASP A 489 -20.25 8.85 22.75
CA ASP A 489 -20.64 8.05 21.56
C ASP A 489 -20.01 8.52 20.23
N LYS A 490 -19.23 9.60 20.21
CA LYS A 490 -18.55 10.13 19.01
C LYS A 490 -17.12 9.61 18.92
N GLU A 491 -16.59 9.49 17.70
CA GLU A 491 -15.18 9.16 17.49
C GLU A 491 -14.29 10.20 18.19
N ALA A 492 -13.31 9.74 18.97
CA ALA A 492 -12.43 10.59 19.76
C ALA A 492 -11.49 11.38 18.81
N GLN A 493 -11.51 12.71 18.89
CA GLN A 493 -10.77 13.60 17.99
C GLN A 493 -9.70 14.40 18.71
N VAL A 494 -8.63 14.74 17.99
CA VAL A 494 -7.60 15.65 18.50
C VAL A 494 -8.06 17.10 18.30
N PRO A 495 -8.03 17.95 19.34
CA PRO A 495 -8.39 19.35 19.21
C PRO A 495 -7.53 20.10 18.18
N ALA A 496 -8.14 20.98 17.40
CA ALA A 496 -7.41 21.82 16.44
C ALA A 496 -6.34 22.70 17.10
N THR A 497 -6.58 23.17 18.33
CA THR A 497 -5.60 23.94 19.10
C THR A 497 -4.35 23.12 19.42
N ALA A 498 -4.52 21.85 19.79
CA ALA A 498 -3.42 20.91 20.01
C ALA A 498 -2.66 20.59 18.71
N LEU A 499 -3.38 20.42 17.60
CA LEU A 499 -2.79 20.23 16.26
C LEU A 499 -1.89 21.40 15.86
N ILE A 500 -2.36 22.64 16.06
CA ILE A 500 -1.58 23.85 15.73
C ILE A 500 -0.34 23.97 16.61
N ARG A 501 -0.45 23.74 17.93
CA ARG A 501 0.71 23.77 18.85
C ARG A 501 1.73 22.68 18.48
N ALA A 502 1.27 21.47 18.19
CA ALA A 502 2.11 20.37 17.76
C ALA A 502 2.82 20.67 16.41
N ALA A 503 2.11 21.27 15.45
CA ALA A 503 2.71 21.70 14.19
C ALA A 503 3.85 22.71 14.40
N GLY A 504 3.68 23.68 15.31
CA GLY A 504 4.75 24.63 15.66
C GLY A 504 6.03 23.95 16.16
N ILE A 505 5.89 22.94 17.03
CA ILE A 505 7.03 22.14 17.53
C ILE A 505 7.69 21.35 16.39
N LEU A 506 6.89 20.72 15.53
CA LEU A 506 7.39 19.91 14.43
C LEU A 506 8.04 20.77 13.33
N GLU A 507 7.54 21.98 13.07
CA GLU A 507 8.17 22.94 12.14
C GLU A 507 9.54 23.39 12.66
N ARG A 508 9.66 23.64 13.97
CA ARG A 508 10.97 23.87 14.59
C ARG A 508 11.91 22.68 14.36
N LEU A 509 11.42 21.45 14.57
CA LEU A 509 12.20 20.25 14.31
C LEU A 509 12.60 20.12 12.83
N CYS A 510 11.70 20.36 11.88
CA CYS A 510 12.00 20.27 10.46
C CYS A 510 12.95 21.38 9.95
N ARG A 511 13.09 22.50 10.66
CA ARG A 511 14.16 23.47 10.40
C ARG A 511 15.51 22.96 10.87
N ASP A 512 15.54 22.34 12.04
CA ASP A 512 16.76 21.81 12.65
C ASP A 512 17.24 20.52 11.98
N SER A 513 16.32 19.64 11.56
CA SER A 513 16.54 18.34 10.91
C SER A 513 15.61 18.17 9.69
N PRO A 514 15.90 18.79 8.53
CA PRO A 514 14.99 18.84 7.37
C PRO A 514 14.64 17.49 6.72
N HIS A 515 15.43 16.46 6.96
CA HIS A 515 15.23 15.12 6.40
C HIS A 515 14.60 14.13 7.40
N ASN A 516 14.12 14.61 8.56
CA ASN A 516 13.45 13.76 9.53
C ASN A 516 12.08 13.27 9.01
N TYR A 517 12.04 12.04 8.51
CA TYR A 517 10.85 11.50 7.87
C TYR A 517 9.66 11.33 8.84
N GLU A 518 9.91 11.00 10.12
CA GLU A 518 8.83 10.83 11.10
C GLU A 518 8.13 12.17 11.37
N ALA A 519 8.90 13.25 11.52
CA ALA A 519 8.39 14.59 11.68
C ALA A 519 7.63 15.07 10.44
N LEU A 520 8.19 14.87 9.24
CA LEU A 520 7.54 15.23 7.98
C LEU A 520 6.23 14.47 7.78
N LEU A 521 6.19 13.16 8.03
CA LEU A 521 4.97 12.35 7.92
C LEU A 521 3.91 12.77 8.93
N LEU A 522 4.32 13.10 10.17
CA LEU A 522 3.40 13.61 11.19
C LEU A 522 2.86 14.99 10.83
N LEU A 523 3.71 15.91 10.34
CA LEU A 523 3.27 17.21 9.83
C LEU A 523 2.26 17.08 8.69
N VAL A 524 2.49 16.16 7.74
CA VAL A 524 1.51 15.90 6.67
C VAL A 524 0.15 15.51 7.24
N ARG A 525 0.09 14.62 8.24
CA ARG A 525 -1.17 14.24 8.89
C ARG A 525 -1.82 15.41 9.65
N VAL A 526 -1.02 16.17 10.39
CA VAL A 526 -1.49 17.34 11.16
C VAL A 526 -2.05 18.40 10.20
N TYR A 527 -1.34 18.72 9.12
CA TYR A 527 -1.80 19.67 8.10
C TYR A 527 -3.05 19.22 7.39
N LEU A 528 -3.14 17.94 7.05
CA LEU A 528 -4.35 17.39 6.48
C LEU A 528 -5.54 17.51 7.46
N GLN A 529 -5.38 17.19 8.75
CA GLN A 529 -6.45 17.33 9.75
C GLN A 529 -6.86 18.80 9.95
N LEU A 530 -5.92 19.73 9.88
CA LEU A 530 -6.17 21.17 9.90
C LEU A 530 -6.77 21.70 8.58
N GLY A 531 -6.98 20.88 7.55
CA GLY A 531 -7.46 21.34 6.25
C GLY A 531 -6.44 22.17 5.45
N ALA A 532 -5.17 22.17 5.87
CA ALA A 532 -4.05 22.90 5.25
C ALA A 532 -3.38 22.03 4.15
N GLY A 533 -4.13 21.75 3.09
CA GLY A 533 -3.73 20.78 2.05
C GLY A 533 -2.47 21.15 1.27
N SER A 534 -2.24 22.44 1.00
CA SER A 534 -1.03 22.89 0.28
C SER A 534 0.24 22.76 1.12
N LEU A 535 0.17 23.00 2.43
CA LEU A 535 1.27 22.70 3.34
C LEU A 535 1.53 21.20 3.44
N ALA A 536 0.48 20.37 3.44
CA ALA A 536 0.63 18.92 3.40
C ALA A 536 1.33 18.46 2.10
N LEU A 537 0.95 19.01 0.95
CA LEU A 537 1.59 18.74 -0.35
C LEU A 537 3.08 19.14 -0.36
N SER A 538 3.36 20.39 0.04
CA SER A 538 4.72 20.93 0.15
C SER A 538 5.59 20.10 1.09
N THR A 539 5.07 19.72 2.26
CA THR A 539 5.78 18.89 3.24
C THR A 539 6.02 17.48 2.72
N PHE A 540 5.03 16.88 2.06
CA PHE A 540 5.15 15.55 1.49
C PHE A 540 6.17 15.49 0.33
N SER A 541 6.32 16.58 -0.44
CA SER A 541 7.32 16.68 -1.51
C SER A 541 8.75 16.47 -1.01
N LYS A 542 9.06 16.95 0.21
CA LYS A 542 10.38 16.82 0.86
C LYS A 542 10.78 15.36 1.11
N LEU A 543 9.81 14.45 1.25
CA LEU A 543 10.05 13.01 1.43
C LEU A 543 10.53 12.31 0.15
N SER A 544 10.39 12.94 -1.03
CA SER A 544 10.83 12.39 -2.31
C SER A 544 10.30 10.97 -2.59
N VAL A 545 9.02 10.72 -2.26
CA VAL A 545 8.36 9.42 -2.42
C VAL A 545 8.39 8.94 -3.88
N LYS A 546 8.93 7.73 -4.10
CA LYS A 546 9.14 7.15 -5.44
C LYS A 546 8.79 5.65 -5.47
N GLN A 547 8.45 5.17 -6.67
CA GLN A 547 8.28 3.74 -6.99
C GLN A 547 7.34 3.02 -5.99
N ILE A 548 7.82 1.94 -5.35
CA ILE A 548 7.05 1.10 -4.43
C ILE A 548 6.46 1.88 -3.25
N GLN A 549 7.03 3.03 -2.90
CA GLN A 549 6.52 3.89 -1.83
C GLN A 549 5.14 4.50 -2.16
N TYR A 550 4.76 4.55 -3.44
CA TYR A 550 3.38 4.89 -3.82
C TYR A 550 2.36 3.87 -3.33
N ASP A 551 2.78 2.60 -3.20
CA ASP A 551 1.92 1.53 -2.69
C ASP A 551 2.00 1.36 -1.17
N SER A 552 3.15 1.63 -0.55
CA SER A 552 3.32 1.42 0.89
C SER A 552 3.06 2.66 1.76
N VAL A 553 3.46 3.87 1.33
CA VAL A 553 3.51 5.07 2.21
C VAL A 553 2.68 6.25 1.68
N ALA A 554 2.49 6.40 0.37
CA ALA A 554 1.80 7.58 -0.21
C ALA A 554 0.34 7.75 0.25
N HIS A 555 -0.28 6.69 0.77
CA HIS A 555 -1.59 6.75 1.40
C HIS A 555 -1.67 7.75 2.57
N ILE A 556 -0.54 8.12 3.19
CA ILE A 556 -0.48 9.13 4.25
C ILE A 556 -0.96 10.51 3.76
N LEU A 557 -0.58 10.88 2.52
CA LEU A 557 -1.07 12.09 1.85
C LEU A 557 -2.38 11.82 1.10
N PHE A 558 -2.44 10.74 0.31
CA PHE A 558 -3.48 10.57 -0.72
C PHE A 558 -4.85 10.17 -0.18
N THR A 559 -4.93 9.63 1.04
CA THR A 559 -6.22 9.26 1.65
C THR A 559 -7.10 10.51 1.77
N ARG A 560 -8.25 10.53 1.08
CA ARG A 560 -9.23 11.64 1.07
C ARG A 560 -8.72 13.00 0.57
N LEU A 561 -7.50 13.08 0.01
CA LEU A 561 -6.95 14.31 -0.56
C LEU A 561 -7.88 14.93 -1.62
N SER A 562 -8.52 14.09 -2.44
CA SER A 562 -9.55 14.48 -3.43
C SER A 562 -10.77 15.21 -2.85
N THR A 563 -10.94 15.20 -1.52
CA THR A 563 -12.02 15.88 -0.78
C THR A 563 -11.51 16.82 0.31
N VAL A 564 -10.20 17.00 0.44
CA VAL A 564 -9.60 18.00 1.33
C VAL A 564 -9.00 19.14 0.49
N HIS A 565 -8.25 18.79 -0.55
CA HIS A 565 -7.57 19.76 -1.42
C HIS A 565 -7.44 19.18 -2.84
N PRO A 566 -8.52 19.15 -3.65
CA PRO A 566 -8.50 18.59 -5.01
C PRO A 566 -7.91 19.51 -6.09
N HIS A 567 -7.62 20.76 -5.78
CA HIS A 567 -7.11 21.76 -6.71
C HIS A 567 -5.59 21.88 -6.58
N SER A 568 -4.95 22.49 -7.58
CA SER A 568 -3.52 22.77 -7.51
C SER A 568 -3.22 23.84 -6.45
N ALA A 569 -2.25 23.57 -5.60
CA ALA A 569 -1.61 24.56 -4.74
C ALA A 569 -0.64 25.44 -5.56
N PRO A 570 -0.20 26.59 -5.02
CA PRO A 570 0.83 27.39 -5.66
C PRO A 570 2.15 26.62 -5.85
N PRO A 571 2.91 26.90 -6.92
CA PRO A 571 4.19 26.26 -7.15
C PRO A 571 5.17 26.50 -5.98
N VAL A 572 5.80 25.43 -5.53
CA VAL A 572 6.86 25.49 -4.51
C VAL A 572 8.22 25.44 -5.19
N GLU A 573 9.17 26.28 -4.74
CA GLU A 573 10.52 26.31 -5.32
C GLU A 573 11.20 24.94 -5.20
N GLY A 574 11.77 24.45 -6.31
CA GLY A 574 12.43 23.15 -6.38
C GLY A 574 11.51 21.93 -6.44
N ALA A 575 10.18 22.11 -6.38
CA ALA A 575 9.20 21.03 -6.46
C ALA A 575 8.76 20.74 -7.91
N GLU A 576 8.43 19.49 -8.22
CA GLU A 576 7.86 19.11 -9.51
C GLU A 576 6.35 19.44 -9.55
N TYR A 577 5.76 19.53 -10.74
CA TYR A 577 4.32 19.84 -10.88
C TYR A 577 3.41 18.87 -10.09
N LYS A 578 3.79 17.59 -10.02
CA LYS A 578 3.10 16.56 -9.23
C LYS A 578 3.10 16.82 -7.72
N ASP A 579 3.99 17.69 -7.23
CA ASP A 579 4.19 17.91 -5.80
C ASP A 579 3.24 18.97 -5.24
N PHE A 580 2.63 19.79 -6.12
CA PHE A 580 1.62 20.79 -5.74
C PHE A 580 0.29 20.63 -6.50
N ASP A 581 0.22 19.80 -7.55
CA ASP A 581 -1.04 19.43 -8.23
C ASP A 581 -1.48 17.99 -7.88
N PRO A 582 -2.56 17.82 -7.07
CA PRO A 582 -3.07 16.52 -6.66
C PRO A 582 -3.40 15.57 -7.82
N LEU A 583 -3.98 16.08 -8.91
CA LEU A 583 -4.35 15.27 -10.06
C LEU A 583 -3.11 14.65 -10.72
N SER A 584 -2.07 15.46 -10.91
CA SER A 584 -0.77 15.01 -11.41
C SER A 584 -0.07 14.05 -10.46
N ALA A 585 -0.22 14.25 -9.14
CA ALA A 585 0.29 13.34 -8.11
C ALA A 585 -0.33 11.93 -8.25
N TYR A 586 -1.65 11.84 -8.38
CA TYR A 586 -2.34 10.56 -8.62
C TYR A 586 -1.96 9.94 -9.97
N VAL A 587 -1.80 10.76 -11.01
CA VAL A 587 -1.34 10.27 -12.33
C VAL A 587 0.05 9.64 -12.23
N GLN A 588 0.97 10.29 -11.51
CA GLN A 588 2.32 9.78 -11.33
C GLN A 588 2.34 8.46 -10.56
N SER A 589 1.53 8.33 -9.51
CA SER A 589 1.43 7.07 -8.77
C SER A 589 0.84 5.93 -9.62
N LEU A 590 -0.17 6.23 -10.45
CA LEU A 590 -0.75 5.26 -11.38
C LEU A 590 0.22 4.85 -12.49
N ASN A 591 1.11 5.76 -12.93
CA ASN A 591 2.19 5.43 -13.87
C ASN A 591 3.18 4.42 -13.26
N PHE A 592 3.46 4.50 -11.94
CA PHE A 592 4.27 3.49 -11.26
C PHE A 592 3.65 2.10 -11.39
N PHE A 593 2.34 1.93 -11.11
CA PHE A 593 1.67 0.62 -11.24
C PHE A 593 1.70 0.08 -12.67
N ARG A 594 1.55 0.94 -13.68
CA ARG A 594 1.68 0.55 -15.08
C ARG A 594 3.10 0.11 -15.43
N ASN A 595 4.09 0.86 -14.97
CA ASN A 595 5.50 0.55 -15.25
C ASN A 595 5.95 -0.71 -14.50
N SER A 596 5.46 -0.92 -13.28
CA SER A 596 5.77 -2.12 -12.49
C SER A 596 5.20 -3.37 -13.15
N GLU A 597 4.03 -3.31 -13.76
CA GLU A 597 3.48 -4.41 -14.55
C GLU A 597 4.43 -4.83 -15.70
N VAL A 598 4.93 -3.87 -16.47
CA VAL A 598 5.86 -4.15 -17.58
C VAL A 598 7.20 -4.68 -17.06
N ASN A 599 7.75 -4.06 -16.02
CA ASN A 599 9.08 -4.41 -15.50
C ASN A 599 9.08 -5.78 -14.80
N THR A 600 8.07 -6.06 -13.96
CA THR A 600 7.95 -7.35 -13.27
C THR A 600 7.80 -8.51 -14.26
N MET A 601 7.08 -8.31 -15.37
CA MET A 601 6.98 -9.30 -16.46
C MET A 601 8.35 -9.62 -17.08
N ARG A 602 9.17 -8.60 -17.33
CA ARG A 602 10.52 -8.77 -17.86
C ARG A 602 11.43 -9.47 -16.85
N PHE A 603 11.46 -9.01 -15.60
CA PHE A 603 12.31 -9.57 -14.56
C PHE A 603 11.97 -11.02 -14.22
N ARG A 604 10.68 -11.36 -14.21
CA ARG A 604 10.25 -12.75 -14.02
C ARG A 604 10.75 -13.66 -15.14
N THR A 605 10.67 -13.22 -16.39
CA THR A 605 11.12 -14.02 -17.54
C THR A 605 12.64 -14.20 -17.51
N ALA A 606 13.38 -13.11 -17.28
CA ALA A 606 14.83 -13.15 -17.12
C ALA A 606 15.27 -14.04 -15.94
N GLY A 607 14.62 -13.90 -14.78
CA GLY A 607 14.92 -14.69 -13.59
C GLY A 607 14.72 -16.19 -13.82
N LEU A 608 13.72 -16.59 -14.60
CA LEU A 608 13.51 -17.99 -14.95
C LEU A 608 14.58 -18.53 -15.93
N ASP A 609 15.00 -17.71 -16.90
CA ASP A 609 16.09 -18.05 -17.82
C ASP A 609 17.44 -18.15 -17.13
N GLU A 610 17.69 -17.32 -16.11
CA GLU A 610 18.91 -17.31 -15.30
C GLU A 610 18.91 -18.36 -14.17
N GLY A 611 17.79 -19.04 -13.93
CA GLY A 611 17.65 -20.07 -12.88
C GLY A 611 17.45 -19.52 -11.46
N ALA A 612 17.03 -18.26 -11.31
CA ALA A 612 16.66 -17.63 -10.05
C ALA A 612 15.21 -17.95 -9.68
N TYR A 613 14.91 -19.21 -9.35
CA TYR A 613 13.53 -19.70 -9.21
C TYR A 613 12.75 -19.07 -8.06
N VAL A 614 13.38 -18.92 -6.88
CA VAL A 614 12.70 -18.35 -5.70
C VAL A 614 12.38 -16.87 -5.93
N ASN A 615 13.35 -16.11 -6.46
CA ASN A 615 13.12 -14.71 -6.83
C ASN A 615 12.05 -14.58 -7.93
N THR A 616 12.01 -15.52 -8.88
CA THR A 616 10.95 -15.57 -9.91
C THR A 616 9.56 -15.77 -9.30
N GLU A 617 9.41 -16.67 -8.31
CA GLU A 617 8.17 -16.85 -7.54
C GLU A 617 7.79 -15.53 -6.83
N GLU A 618 8.75 -14.89 -6.15
CA GLU A 618 8.53 -13.62 -5.45
C GLU A 618 8.13 -12.47 -6.39
N ILE A 619 8.70 -12.41 -7.60
CA ILE A 619 8.33 -11.41 -8.62
C ILE A 619 6.90 -11.68 -9.15
N ILE A 620 6.51 -12.95 -9.31
CA ILE A 620 5.13 -13.32 -9.68
C ILE A 620 4.16 -12.80 -8.61
N GLU A 621 4.47 -13.06 -7.35
CA GLU A 621 3.65 -12.63 -6.22
C GLU A 621 3.62 -11.10 -6.08
N LEU A 622 4.77 -10.42 -6.20
CA LEU A 622 4.85 -8.97 -6.20
C LEU A 622 4.00 -8.36 -7.31
N ARG A 623 4.05 -8.92 -8.53
CA ARG A 623 3.21 -8.48 -9.64
C ARG A 623 1.73 -8.65 -9.31
N ARG A 624 1.33 -9.82 -8.79
CA ARG A 624 -0.07 -10.09 -8.40
C ARG A 624 -0.55 -9.08 -7.35
N ARG A 625 0.25 -8.83 -6.32
CA ARG A 625 -0.04 -7.85 -5.26
C ARG A 625 -0.19 -6.42 -5.79
N LEU A 626 0.72 -5.97 -6.65
CA LEU A 626 0.68 -4.63 -7.24
C LEU A 626 -0.49 -4.45 -8.22
N LEU A 627 -0.80 -5.49 -9.01
CA LEU A 627 -1.93 -5.46 -9.92
C LEU A 627 -3.25 -5.31 -9.17
N ASN A 628 -3.39 -6.00 -8.04
CA ASN A 628 -4.60 -6.02 -7.21
C ASN A 628 -4.52 -5.05 -6.02
N SER A 629 -3.60 -4.08 -6.02
CA SER A 629 -3.44 -3.17 -4.89
C SER A 629 -4.69 -2.31 -4.66
N ILE A 630 -5.10 -2.19 -3.39
CA ILE A 630 -6.17 -1.26 -2.97
C ILE A 630 -5.83 0.19 -3.32
N ASN A 631 -4.56 0.59 -3.18
CA ASN A 631 -4.11 1.95 -3.48
C ASN A 631 -4.21 2.23 -4.97
N ARG A 632 -3.86 1.25 -5.83
CA ARG A 632 -4.01 1.37 -7.29
C ARG A 632 -5.46 1.73 -7.68
N ARG A 633 -6.45 1.07 -7.08
CA ARG A 633 -7.87 1.35 -7.35
C ARG A 633 -8.35 2.65 -6.72
N MET A 634 -7.97 2.90 -5.48
CA MET A 634 -8.33 4.13 -4.77
C MET A 634 -7.81 5.36 -5.51
N PHE A 635 -6.54 5.36 -5.96
CA PHE A 635 -5.95 6.48 -6.69
C PHE A 635 -6.59 6.70 -8.05
N ALA A 636 -7.04 5.64 -8.73
CA ALA A 636 -7.79 5.78 -9.99
C ALA A 636 -9.15 6.46 -9.77
N LEU A 637 -9.88 6.07 -8.71
CA LEU A 637 -11.15 6.68 -8.33
C LEU A 637 -10.96 8.13 -7.87
N ASP A 638 -9.93 8.40 -7.06
CA ASP A 638 -9.62 9.74 -6.56
C ASP A 638 -9.10 10.67 -7.65
N ALA A 639 -8.29 10.20 -8.61
CA ALA A 639 -7.89 11.00 -9.77
C ALA A 639 -9.12 11.47 -10.55
N ARG A 640 -10.10 10.58 -10.74
CA ARG A 640 -11.34 10.89 -11.45
C ARG A 640 -12.24 11.82 -10.65
N ARG A 641 -12.34 11.64 -9.33
CA ARG A 641 -13.04 12.58 -8.42
C ARG A 641 -12.40 13.97 -8.47
N THR A 642 -11.09 14.04 -8.37
CA THR A 642 -10.30 15.28 -8.47
C THR A 642 -10.58 15.99 -9.80
N GLN A 643 -10.54 15.25 -10.91
CA GLN A 643 -10.87 15.76 -12.24
C GLN A 643 -12.32 16.30 -12.34
N ARG A 644 -13.28 15.67 -11.65
CA ARG A 644 -14.68 16.16 -11.58
C ARG A 644 -14.79 17.45 -10.78
N LEU A 645 -14.08 17.58 -9.66
CA LEU A 645 -14.19 18.70 -8.74
C LEU A 645 -13.38 19.92 -9.20
N ALA A 646 -12.11 19.73 -9.55
CA ALA A 646 -11.16 20.78 -9.90
C ALA A 646 -11.01 21.03 -11.41
N GLY A 647 -11.44 20.08 -12.26
CA GLY A 647 -11.25 20.15 -13.71
C GLY A 647 -9.95 19.48 -14.18
N GLY A 648 -9.49 19.84 -15.39
CA GLY A 648 -8.32 19.23 -16.03
C GLY A 648 -8.65 18.16 -17.07
N ASP A 649 -7.61 17.50 -17.57
CA ASP A 649 -7.72 16.53 -18.67
C ASP A 649 -8.62 15.33 -18.30
N PRO A 650 -9.41 14.79 -19.25
CA PRO A 650 -10.26 13.62 -18.98
C PRO A 650 -9.46 12.40 -18.51
N MET A 651 -9.85 11.83 -17.37
CA MET A 651 -9.22 10.65 -16.77
C MET A 651 -9.81 9.32 -17.28
N SER A 652 -10.26 9.26 -18.55
CA SER A 652 -10.93 8.08 -19.14
C SER A 652 -10.02 6.86 -19.28
N ARG A 653 -8.70 7.04 -19.32
CA ARG A 653 -7.73 5.92 -19.33
C ARG A 653 -7.79 5.03 -18.08
N TYR A 654 -8.47 5.50 -17.03
CA TYR A 654 -8.66 4.75 -15.79
C TYR A 654 -10.11 4.23 -15.63
N ASP A 655 -10.95 4.29 -16.67
CA ASP A 655 -12.35 3.83 -16.64
C ASP A 655 -12.46 2.35 -16.23
N GLU A 656 -11.66 1.47 -16.84
CA GLU A 656 -11.68 0.02 -16.54
C GLU A 656 -11.22 -0.26 -15.11
N LEU A 657 -10.12 0.38 -14.68
CA LEU A 657 -9.57 0.22 -13.33
C LEU A 657 -10.54 0.72 -12.24
N ALA A 658 -11.28 1.79 -12.50
CA ALA A 658 -12.29 2.31 -11.57
C ALA A 658 -13.51 1.37 -11.43
N ARG A 659 -13.87 0.65 -12.51
CA ARG A 659 -14.97 -0.32 -12.51
C ARG A 659 -14.61 -1.67 -11.92
N ASP A 660 -13.32 -2.02 -11.89
CA ASP A 660 -12.84 -3.30 -11.41
C ASP A 660 -13.31 -3.61 -9.97
N SER A 661 -14.08 -4.70 -9.87
CA SER A 661 -14.69 -5.22 -8.65
C SER A 661 -13.97 -6.42 -8.05
N SER A 662 -12.90 -6.91 -8.67
CA SER A 662 -12.18 -8.10 -8.19
C SER A 662 -11.57 -7.88 -6.80
N PRO A 663 -11.21 -8.92 -6.03
CA PRO A 663 -10.61 -8.73 -4.70
C PRO A 663 -9.33 -7.88 -4.75
N VAL A 664 -9.09 -7.08 -3.71
CA VAL A 664 -7.89 -6.23 -3.58
C VAL A 664 -6.96 -6.74 -2.49
N VAL A 665 -5.67 -6.38 -2.60
CA VAL A 665 -4.64 -6.63 -1.59
C VAL A 665 -4.23 -5.29 -0.96
N ASP A 666 -4.18 -5.24 0.37
CA ASP A 666 -3.73 -4.07 1.12
C ASP A 666 -2.27 -4.21 1.53
N SER A 667 -1.41 -3.35 0.97
CA SER A 667 0.03 -3.32 1.25
C SER A 667 0.47 -2.04 1.97
N ARG A 668 -0.48 -1.26 2.50
CA ARG A 668 -0.19 -0.03 3.24
C ARG A 668 0.58 -0.35 4.52
N THR A 669 1.65 0.41 4.77
CA THR A 669 2.48 0.26 5.97
C THR A 669 2.24 1.42 6.93
N PHE A 670 1.83 1.13 8.16
CA PHE A 670 1.53 2.13 9.19
C PHE A 670 2.64 2.29 10.25
N GLY A 671 3.73 1.54 10.12
CA GLY A 671 4.85 1.54 11.08
C GLY A 671 5.82 2.71 10.94
N ALA A 672 5.56 3.68 10.06
CA ALA A 672 6.44 4.82 9.81
C ALA A 672 6.31 5.94 10.87
N PHE A 673 5.31 5.86 11.75
CA PHE A 673 5.11 6.80 12.86
C PHE A 673 5.70 6.23 14.14
N MET A 674 6.35 7.10 14.93
CA MET A 674 6.72 6.75 16.30
C MET A 674 5.48 6.32 17.09
N CYS A 675 5.58 5.17 17.78
CA CYS A 675 4.49 4.63 18.58
C CYS A 675 4.97 4.29 19.99
N CYS A 676 4.76 5.23 20.91
CA CYS A 676 5.07 5.08 22.33
C CYS A 676 3.82 4.75 23.18
N GLU A 677 2.72 4.36 22.54
CA GLU A 677 1.45 4.08 23.22
C GLU A 677 1.57 2.93 24.24
N PHE A 678 0.75 2.92 25.28
CA PHE A 678 0.69 1.79 26.20
C PHE A 678 0.23 0.52 25.47
N ILE A 679 0.62 -0.65 25.97
CA ILE A 679 0.17 -1.91 25.37
C ILE A 679 -1.37 -2.01 25.46
N ASN A 680 -1.99 -2.54 24.41
CA ASN A 680 -3.45 -2.63 24.21
C ASN A 680 -4.19 -1.30 23.97
N LYS A 681 -3.48 -0.15 23.85
CA LYS A 681 -4.10 1.09 23.35
C LYS A 681 -4.02 1.14 21.81
N PRO A 682 -4.95 1.84 21.13
CA PRO A 682 -4.87 2.09 19.69
C PRO A 682 -3.53 2.72 19.30
N LYS A 683 -3.01 2.38 18.12
CA LYS A 683 -1.72 2.93 17.67
C LYS A 683 -1.83 4.43 17.43
N PHE A 684 -0.73 5.15 17.66
CA PHE A 684 -0.69 6.60 17.45
C PHE A 684 -1.08 7.02 16.01
N GLU A 685 -0.64 6.26 15.00
CA GLU A 685 -1.00 6.54 13.60
C GLU A 685 -2.51 6.53 13.36
N GLU A 686 -3.27 5.67 14.04
CA GLU A 686 -4.73 5.55 13.88
C GLU A 686 -5.43 6.84 14.32
N ARG A 687 -4.93 7.48 15.38
CA ARG A 687 -5.41 8.77 15.90
C ARG A 687 -5.20 9.92 14.91
N MET A 688 -4.15 9.82 14.10
CA MET A 688 -3.76 10.87 13.14
C MET A 688 -4.36 10.66 11.74
N ARG A 689 -5.18 9.62 11.53
CA ARG A 689 -5.87 9.40 10.24
C ARG A 689 -6.98 10.44 10.02
N LEU A 690 -7.31 10.66 8.76
CA LEU A 690 -8.50 11.41 8.35
C LEU A 690 -9.70 10.47 8.36
N GLY A 691 -10.31 10.24 9.51
CA GLY A 691 -11.43 9.30 9.65
C GLY A 691 -11.05 7.82 9.43
N PRO A 692 -12.04 6.93 9.27
CA PRO A 692 -11.80 5.49 9.21
C PRO A 692 -10.97 5.05 8.01
N LEU A 693 -10.17 3.97 8.15
CA LEU A 693 -9.26 3.47 7.12
C LEU A 693 -10.04 2.92 5.91
N PRO A 694 -9.93 3.50 4.70
CA PRO A 694 -10.67 3.01 3.54
C PRO A 694 -10.31 1.57 3.17
N LYS A 695 -11.34 0.72 2.97
CA LYS A 695 -11.23 -0.68 2.54
C LYS A 695 -12.24 -0.97 1.42
N THR A 696 -12.91 -2.12 1.48
CA THR A 696 -13.78 -2.66 0.44
C THR A 696 -15.08 -1.87 0.27
N ASN A 697 -15.71 -1.39 1.34
CA ASN A 697 -16.98 -0.64 1.21
C ASN A 697 -16.74 0.79 0.73
N TRP A 698 -15.62 1.39 1.13
CA TRP A 698 -15.19 2.66 0.55
C TRP A 698 -14.99 2.53 -0.97
N LEU A 699 -14.27 1.51 -1.44
CA LEU A 699 -14.08 1.26 -2.88
C LEU A 699 -15.42 1.06 -3.60
N ALA A 700 -16.33 0.29 -3.01
CA ALA A 700 -17.66 0.06 -3.57
C ALA A 700 -18.44 1.38 -3.70
N SER A 701 -18.43 2.22 -2.66
CA SER A 701 -19.12 3.52 -2.62
C SER A 701 -18.54 4.51 -3.62
N ALA A 702 -17.21 4.58 -3.73
CA ALA A 702 -16.54 5.42 -4.72
C ALA A 702 -16.83 4.95 -6.15
N ARG A 703 -16.92 3.62 -6.39
CA ARG A 703 -17.29 3.04 -7.69
C ARG A 703 -18.72 3.41 -8.11
N VAL A 704 -19.69 3.35 -7.18
CA VAL A 704 -21.08 3.79 -7.44
C VAL A 704 -21.10 5.24 -7.92
N THR A 705 -20.36 6.10 -7.23
CA THR A 705 -20.23 7.52 -7.58
C THR A 705 -19.63 7.69 -8.97
N ASP A 706 -18.53 6.99 -9.27
CA ASP A 706 -17.87 7.08 -10.57
C ASP A 706 -18.74 6.57 -11.72
N GLN A 707 -19.50 5.50 -11.48
CA GLN A 707 -20.41 4.93 -12.46
C GLN A 707 -21.61 5.83 -12.73
N LEU A 708 -22.14 6.52 -11.71
CA LEU A 708 -23.16 7.56 -11.88
C LEU A 708 -22.69 8.62 -12.88
N PHE A 709 -21.50 9.19 -12.69
CA PHE A 709 -20.95 10.16 -13.64
C PHE A 709 -20.67 9.57 -15.02
N SER A 710 -20.24 8.31 -15.09
CA SER A 710 -20.05 7.61 -16.36
C SER A 710 -21.36 7.45 -17.15
N VAL A 711 -22.46 7.09 -16.48
CA VAL A 711 -23.80 7.00 -17.09
C VAL A 711 -24.29 8.37 -17.54
N LEU A 712 -24.21 9.39 -16.68
CA LEU A 712 -24.62 10.76 -17.02
C LEU A 712 -23.84 11.29 -18.24
N LYS A 713 -22.53 11.05 -18.30
CA LYS A 713 -21.70 11.39 -19.46
C LYS A 713 -22.11 10.61 -20.71
N GLY A 714 -22.45 9.32 -20.56
CA GLY A 714 -22.97 8.48 -21.65
C GLY A 714 -24.25 9.03 -22.27
N ILE A 715 -25.23 9.43 -21.42
CA ILE A 715 -26.48 10.07 -21.84
C ILE A 715 -26.18 11.38 -22.57
N ALA A 716 -25.30 12.22 -22.01
CA ALA A 716 -24.93 13.50 -22.61
C ALA A 716 -24.34 13.36 -24.02
N LEU A 717 -23.57 12.29 -24.25
CA LEU A 717 -22.92 11.96 -25.52
C LEU A 717 -23.79 11.12 -26.46
N GLN A 718 -25.04 10.80 -26.08
CA GLN A 718 -25.94 9.91 -26.82
C GLN A 718 -25.32 8.54 -27.16
N ARG A 719 -24.42 8.05 -26.30
CA ARG A 719 -23.83 6.71 -26.49
C ARG A 719 -24.89 5.66 -26.16
N PRO A 720 -25.06 4.60 -26.98
CA PRO A 720 -25.87 3.46 -26.58
C PRO A 720 -25.33 2.93 -25.25
N LEU A 721 -26.22 2.57 -24.32
CA LEU A 721 -25.82 1.67 -23.23
C LEU A 721 -25.29 0.41 -23.93
N THR A 722 -23.97 0.20 -23.90
CA THR A 722 -23.41 -1.08 -24.32
C THR A 722 -24.04 -2.14 -23.42
N ALA A 723 -24.42 -3.28 -24.00
CA ALA A 723 -24.99 -4.41 -23.28
C ALA A 723 -24.06 -4.96 -22.16
N GLU A 724 -22.83 -4.45 -22.08
CA GLU A 724 -21.77 -4.72 -21.09
C GLU A 724 -21.56 -3.58 -20.08
N MET A 725 -22.52 -2.65 -19.90
CA MET A 725 -22.51 -1.91 -18.63
C MET A 725 -23.00 -2.87 -17.55
N ASP A 726 -22.08 -3.63 -16.96
CA ASP A 726 -22.25 -4.30 -15.68
C ASP A 726 -22.66 -3.21 -14.67
N LEU A 727 -23.97 -2.99 -14.56
CA LEU A 727 -24.55 -2.27 -13.45
C LEU A 727 -24.25 -3.18 -12.26
N PRO A 728 -23.38 -2.76 -11.32
CA PRO A 728 -23.12 -3.55 -10.13
C PRO A 728 -24.48 -3.85 -9.55
N SER A 729 -24.73 -5.14 -9.29
CA SER A 729 -25.95 -5.55 -8.60
C SER A 729 -26.05 -4.64 -7.37
N LEU A 730 -27.09 -3.80 -7.35
CA LEU A 730 -27.34 -2.88 -6.24
C LEU A 730 -27.46 -3.67 -4.91
N ASP A 731 -27.81 -4.96 -5.01
CA ASP A 731 -27.93 -5.90 -3.90
C ASP A 731 -26.57 -6.48 -3.45
N THR A 732 -25.54 -6.49 -4.31
CA THR A 732 -24.14 -6.87 -3.93
C THR A 732 -23.38 -5.75 -3.22
N LEU A 733 -23.88 -4.51 -3.30
CA LEU A 733 -23.37 -3.37 -2.53
C LEU A 733 -23.93 -3.45 -1.10
N SER A 734 -23.50 -4.47 -0.37
CA SER A 734 -23.67 -4.50 1.08
C SER A 734 -22.90 -3.30 1.65
N LEU A 735 -23.56 -2.14 1.76
CA LEU A 735 -23.17 -1.06 2.67
C LEU A 735 -23.39 -1.54 4.10
N SER A 736 -22.82 -2.69 4.48
CA SER A 736 -23.03 -3.31 5.78
C SER A 736 -22.58 -2.33 6.85
N GLU A 737 -23.43 -2.06 7.83
CA GLU A 737 -23.12 -1.21 8.96
C GLU A 737 -22.03 -1.79 9.88
N THR A 738 -21.59 -3.02 9.62
CA THR A 738 -20.64 -3.78 10.45
C THR A 738 -19.17 -3.40 10.25
N GLU A 739 -18.81 -2.74 9.14
CA GLU A 739 -17.42 -2.33 8.87
C GLU A 739 -17.25 -0.80 8.93
N ASN A 740 -16.33 -0.32 9.77
CA ASN A 740 -16.00 1.10 9.91
C ASN A 740 -14.82 1.49 8.98
N ASP A 741 -15.05 1.54 7.66
CA ASP A 741 -14.05 1.97 6.65
C ASP A 741 -14.46 3.24 5.88
N GLN A 742 -15.56 3.88 6.29
CA GLN A 742 -16.14 5.08 5.66
C GLN A 742 -16.54 6.13 6.70
N THR A 743 -16.39 7.41 6.37
CA THR A 743 -16.99 8.50 7.17
C THR A 743 -18.51 8.48 7.02
N ASP A 744 -19.23 9.10 7.97
CA ASP A 744 -20.69 9.23 7.87
C ASP A 744 -21.13 9.98 6.61
N ARG A 745 -20.34 10.96 6.15
CA ARG A 745 -20.58 11.71 4.92
C ARG A 745 -20.43 10.83 3.68
N GLU A 746 -19.44 9.94 3.67
CA GLU A 746 -19.26 8.96 2.59
C GLU A 746 -20.41 7.96 2.56
N LYS A 747 -20.85 7.43 3.71
CA LYS A 747 -21.99 6.50 3.81
C LYS A 747 -23.28 7.13 3.29
N GLU A 748 -23.57 8.35 3.72
CA GLU A 748 -24.76 9.09 3.31
C GLU A 748 -24.72 9.41 1.81
N SER A 749 -23.61 9.95 1.30
CA SER A 749 -23.45 10.26 -0.13
C SER A 749 -23.52 9.01 -1.00
N ALA A 750 -22.98 7.87 -0.56
CA ALA A 750 -23.06 6.61 -1.29
C ALA A 750 -24.52 6.15 -1.49
N LYS A 751 -25.36 6.25 -0.44
CA LYS A 751 -26.80 5.92 -0.52
C LYS A 751 -27.51 6.82 -1.55
N ILE A 752 -27.23 8.12 -1.51
CA ILE A 752 -27.81 9.09 -2.45
C ILE A 752 -27.31 8.85 -3.89
N HIS A 753 -26.02 8.60 -4.09
CA HIS A 753 -25.47 8.30 -5.42
C HIS A 753 -26.00 6.99 -6.00
N ALA A 754 -26.27 5.98 -5.17
CA ALA A 754 -26.93 4.75 -5.62
C ALA A 754 -28.36 5.02 -6.13
N ASP A 755 -29.11 5.88 -5.43
CA ASP A 755 -30.43 6.30 -5.89
C ASP A 755 -30.36 7.13 -7.18
N LEU A 756 -29.41 8.06 -7.29
CA LEU A 756 -29.19 8.81 -8.53
C LEU A 756 -28.74 7.92 -9.69
N LEU A 757 -27.97 6.87 -9.42
CA LEU A 757 -27.57 5.90 -10.45
C LEU A 757 -28.79 5.13 -10.97
N LYS A 758 -29.74 4.74 -10.11
CA LYS A 758 -31.02 4.15 -10.55
C LYS A 758 -31.80 5.10 -11.46
N VAL A 759 -31.88 6.38 -11.09
CA VAL A 759 -32.55 7.41 -11.92
C VAL A 759 -31.84 7.60 -13.26
N ALA A 760 -30.51 7.75 -13.25
CA ALA A 760 -29.72 7.96 -14.47
C ALA A 760 -29.79 6.76 -15.42
N THR A 761 -29.76 5.53 -14.90
CA THR A 761 -29.87 4.31 -15.72
C THR A 761 -31.27 4.15 -16.32
N PHE A 762 -32.32 4.51 -15.58
CA PHE A 762 -33.68 4.62 -16.12
C PHE A 762 -33.75 5.65 -17.26
N MET A 763 -33.18 6.85 -17.07
CA MET A 763 -33.11 7.86 -18.14
C MET A 763 -32.35 7.37 -19.38
N ALA A 764 -31.32 6.54 -19.19
CA ALA A 764 -30.56 5.93 -20.27
C ALA A 764 -31.32 4.81 -21.01
N GLY A 765 -32.51 4.41 -20.54
CA GLY A 765 -33.39 3.43 -21.20
C GLY A 765 -33.42 2.04 -20.57
N SER A 766 -32.81 1.86 -19.39
CA SER A 766 -32.88 0.60 -18.65
C SER A 766 -34.30 0.32 -18.15
N LYS A 767 -34.72 -0.95 -18.21
CA LYS A 767 -36.01 -1.43 -17.68
C LYS A 767 -35.90 -2.04 -16.27
N LEU A 768 -34.71 -2.01 -15.66
CA LEU A 768 -34.45 -2.62 -14.35
C LEU A 768 -35.15 -1.89 -13.19
N THR A 769 -35.49 -0.62 -13.37
CA THR A 769 -36.12 0.22 -12.34
C THR A 769 -37.47 0.72 -12.83
N SER A 770 -38.52 0.57 -12.02
CA SER A 770 -39.86 1.05 -12.37
C SER A 770 -39.97 2.57 -12.18
N SER A 771 -40.95 3.20 -12.84
CA SER A 771 -41.20 4.64 -12.66
C SER A 771 -41.55 5.01 -11.21
N GLU A 772 -42.17 4.10 -10.45
CA GLU A 772 -42.50 4.29 -9.03
C GLU A 772 -41.24 4.29 -8.16
N GLN A 773 -40.32 3.37 -8.43
CA GLN A 773 -39.03 3.32 -7.75
C GLN A 773 -38.17 4.55 -8.06
N VAL A 774 -38.26 5.09 -9.27
CA VAL A 774 -37.62 6.36 -9.67
C VAL A 774 -38.19 7.53 -8.88
N ASP A 775 -39.52 7.65 -8.76
CA ASP A 775 -40.12 8.74 -7.96
C ASP A 775 -39.76 8.62 -6.48
N ALA A 776 -39.76 7.41 -5.91
CA ALA A 776 -39.32 7.18 -4.54
C ALA A 776 -37.84 7.56 -4.31
N ALA A 777 -36.97 7.25 -5.27
CA ALA A 777 -35.56 7.65 -5.23
C ALA A 777 -35.40 9.18 -5.28
N LEU A 778 -36.12 9.85 -6.18
CA LEU A 778 -36.14 11.33 -6.24
C LEU A 778 -36.68 11.95 -4.94
N GLY A 779 -37.69 11.34 -4.31
CA GLY A 779 -38.20 11.77 -3.01
C GLY A 779 -37.15 11.73 -1.89
N ARG A 780 -36.39 10.63 -1.80
CA ARG A 780 -35.27 10.52 -0.82
C ARG A 780 -34.16 11.53 -1.10
N VAL A 781 -33.85 11.80 -2.36
CA VAL A 781 -32.90 12.83 -2.77
C VAL A 781 -33.38 14.22 -2.34
N GLU A 782 -34.65 14.56 -2.54
CA GLU A 782 -35.22 15.83 -2.08
C GLU A 782 -35.13 15.99 -0.56
N GLU A 783 -35.50 14.96 0.20
CA GLU A 783 -35.39 14.96 1.67
C GLU A 783 -33.95 15.19 2.13
N PHE A 784 -32.98 14.50 1.51
CA PHE A 784 -31.57 14.72 1.77
C PHE A 784 -31.15 16.17 1.52
N LEU A 785 -31.54 16.76 0.38
CA LEU A 785 -31.21 18.15 0.05
C LEU A 785 -31.85 19.13 1.04
N ASP A 786 -33.09 18.91 1.47
CA ASP A 786 -33.75 19.73 2.47
C ASP A 786 -33.02 19.68 3.82
N ILE A 787 -32.56 18.50 4.25
CA ILE A 787 -31.72 18.34 5.45
C ILE A 787 -30.39 19.09 5.30
N LYS A 788 -29.71 18.97 4.14
CA LYS A 788 -28.45 19.68 3.90
C LYS A 788 -28.63 21.19 3.85
N LYS A 789 -29.74 21.66 3.28
CA LYS A 789 -30.10 23.08 3.27
C LYS A 789 -30.26 23.61 4.69
N GLN A 790 -30.91 22.89 5.60
CA GLN A 790 -31.02 23.27 7.01
C GLN A 790 -29.64 23.34 7.68
N GLY A 791 -28.79 22.34 7.47
CA GLY A 791 -27.43 22.32 8.03
C GLY A 791 -26.48 23.40 7.51
N LEU A 792 -26.78 24.00 6.36
CA LEU A 792 -26.03 25.10 5.75
C LEU A 792 -26.64 26.48 5.99
N SER A 793 -27.90 26.54 6.42
CA SER A 793 -28.60 27.80 6.61
C SER A 793 -28.03 28.58 7.79
N ILE A 794 -27.91 29.90 7.62
CA ILE A 794 -27.44 30.81 8.67
C ILE A 794 -28.69 31.36 9.36
N HIS A 795 -28.90 31.02 10.64
CA HIS A 795 -30.00 31.54 11.46
C HIS A 795 -29.49 32.63 12.40
N GLU A 796 -30.31 33.66 12.62
CA GLU A 796 -30.14 34.83 13.51
C GLU A 796 -28.78 34.92 14.23
N ALA A 797 -27.80 35.50 13.51
CA ALA A 797 -26.45 35.86 13.97
C ALA A 797 -25.69 34.79 14.77
N THR A 798 -25.01 33.86 14.07
CA THR A 798 -23.53 33.97 13.95
C THR A 798 -22.89 32.94 12.99
N LEU A 799 -23.36 31.69 12.87
CA LEU A 799 -22.74 30.65 12.01
C LEU A 799 -23.75 29.58 11.54
N SER A 800 -23.44 28.86 10.45
CA SER A 800 -24.22 27.65 10.10
C SER A 800 -23.85 26.45 10.98
N PRO A 801 -24.75 25.46 11.17
CA PRO A 801 -24.44 24.23 11.91
C PRO A 801 -23.21 23.48 11.41
N LEU A 802 -22.95 23.52 10.09
CA LEU A 802 -21.74 22.93 9.51
C LEU A 802 -20.48 23.63 10.04
N ILE A 803 -20.40 24.96 9.98
CA ILE A 803 -19.22 25.70 10.47
C ILE A 803 -19.10 25.51 11.99
N ALA A 804 -20.20 25.62 12.73
CA ALA A 804 -20.25 25.46 14.18
C ALA A 804 -19.64 24.13 14.67
N SER A 805 -19.79 23.06 13.90
CA SER A 805 -19.33 21.72 14.28
C SER A 805 -17.98 21.32 13.70
N THR A 806 -17.47 22.01 12.67
CA THR A 806 -16.31 21.55 11.89
C THR A 806 -15.25 22.63 11.63
N ALA A 807 -15.41 23.85 12.12
CA ALA A 807 -14.37 24.88 12.01
C ALA A 807 -13.33 24.79 13.13
N VAL A 808 -12.20 25.44 12.91
CA VAL A 808 -11.16 25.65 13.93
C VAL A 808 -11.56 26.81 14.82
N TYR A 809 -11.50 26.60 16.14
CA TYR A 809 -11.78 27.60 17.17
C TYR A 809 -10.55 27.75 18.07
N LEU A 810 -10.11 29.00 18.29
CA LEU A 810 -9.05 29.33 19.26
C LEU A 810 -9.63 29.73 20.64
N GLY A 811 -10.91 30.06 20.68
CA GLY A 811 -11.69 30.44 21.87
C GLY A 811 -13.18 30.20 21.64
N ALA A 812 -14.03 30.54 22.61
CA ALA A 812 -15.41 30.04 22.68
C ALA A 812 -16.33 30.39 21.47
N ASP A 813 -16.12 31.52 20.77
CA ASP A 813 -17.19 32.07 19.94
C ASP A 813 -16.83 32.45 18.49
N THR A 814 -15.55 32.36 18.06
CA THR A 814 -15.16 32.79 16.71
C THR A 814 -14.34 31.74 15.96
N PRO A 815 -14.80 31.27 14.78
CA PRO A 815 -14.04 30.35 13.95
C PRO A 815 -12.93 31.11 13.22
N VAL A 816 -11.77 30.47 13.09
CA VAL A 816 -10.57 31.08 12.49
C VAL A 816 -10.09 30.38 11.22
N GLY A 817 -10.59 29.18 10.93
CA GLY A 817 -10.20 28.40 9.76
C GLY A 817 -11.03 27.13 9.57
N PRO A 818 -10.90 26.46 8.41
CA PRO A 818 -11.53 25.16 8.16
C PRO A 818 -10.79 24.02 8.86
N THR A 819 -11.46 22.88 9.06
CA THR A 819 -10.82 21.59 9.30
C THR A 819 -10.95 20.70 8.07
N TRP A 820 -10.31 19.54 8.09
CA TRP A 820 -10.52 18.51 7.08
C TRP A 820 -11.98 18.05 7.00
N GLU A 821 -12.72 18.03 8.12
CA GLU A 821 -14.12 17.60 8.15
C GLU A 821 -15.04 18.59 7.44
N TYR A 822 -14.77 19.89 7.61
CA TYR A 822 -15.47 20.95 6.89
C TYR A 822 -15.28 20.78 5.38
N LEU A 823 -14.01 20.64 4.95
CA LEU A 823 -13.66 20.50 3.53
C LEU A 823 -14.22 19.20 2.95
N HIS A 824 -14.02 18.06 3.62
CA HIS A 824 -14.54 16.76 3.21
C HIS A 824 -16.06 16.77 3.08
N SER A 825 -16.78 17.28 4.10
CA SER A 825 -18.24 17.43 4.04
C SER A 825 -18.69 18.30 2.88
N THR A 826 -17.96 19.37 2.60
CA THR A 826 -18.30 20.34 1.55
C THR A 826 -18.04 19.77 0.16
N PHE A 827 -16.88 19.17 -0.08
CA PHE A 827 -16.54 18.59 -1.39
C PHE A 827 -17.38 17.37 -1.73
N VAL A 828 -17.70 16.50 -0.77
CA VAL A 828 -18.62 15.37 -0.97
C VAL A 828 -20.02 15.86 -1.33
N LEU A 829 -20.51 16.91 -0.65
CA LEU A 829 -21.78 17.54 -0.99
C LEU A 829 -21.74 18.18 -2.38
N LEU A 830 -20.67 18.89 -2.73
CA LEU A 830 -20.51 19.50 -4.05
C LEU A 830 -20.43 18.44 -5.17
N GLU A 831 -19.79 17.29 -4.94
CA GLU A 831 -19.81 16.15 -5.87
C GLU A 831 -21.25 15.67 -6.11
N THR A 832 -22.05 15.55 -5.05
CA THR A 832 -23.47 15.18 -5.12
C THR A 832 -24.30 16.22 -5.89
N VAL A 833 -24.15 17.50 -5.55
CA VAL A 833 -24.86 18.62 -6.21
C VAL A 833 -24.47 18.72 -7.69
N LYS A 834 -23.22 18.42 -8.04
CA LYS A 834 -22.76 18.37 -9.43
C LYS A 834 -23.40 17.22 -10.22
N ALA A 835 -23.50 16.02 -9.64
CA ALA A 835 -24.21 14.92 -10.27
C ALA A 835 -25.69 15.26 -10.52
N LEU A 836 -26.34 15.89 -9.53
CA LEU A 836 -27.72 16.37 -9.64
C LEU A 836 -27.90 17.43 -10.72
N SER A 837 -27.01 18.43 -10.78
CA SER A 837 -27.02 19.47 -11.80
C SER A 837 -26.96 18.87 -13.21
N GLN A 838 -26.07 17.90 -13.43
CA GLN A 838 -25.97 17.18 -14.71
C GLN A 838 -27.24 16.37 -15.01
N LEU A 839 -27.79 15.66 -14.02
CA LEU A 839 -29.02 14.88 -14.18
C LEU A 839 -30.21 15.77 -14.55
N VAL A 840 -30.43 16.87 -13.82
CA VAL A 840 -31.50 17.85 -14.09
C VAL A 840 -31.31 18.51 -15.46
N GLY A 841 -30.07 18.90 -15.80
CA GLY A 841 -29.74 19.47 -17.11
C GLY A 841 -29.98 18.49 -18.27
N LEU A 842 -29.81 17.18 -18.06
CA LEU A 842 -30.13 16.16 -19.04
C LEU A 842 -31.63 15.87 -19.13
N ALA A 843 -32.35 15.88 -18.01
CA ALA A 843 -33.78 15.64 -17.94
C ALA A 843 -34.61 16.76 -18.62
N THR A 844 -34.09 17.99 -18.64
CA THR A 844 -34.76 19.17 -19.21
C THR A 844 -34.50 19.37 -20.70
N LYS A 845 -33.54 18.66 -21.31
CA LYS A 845 -33.22 18.78 -22.75
C LYS A 845 -34.37 18.28 -23.63
N LYS A 846 -34.89 19.15 -24.50
CA LYS A 846 -35.91 18.80 -25.51
C LYS A 846 -35.30 17.89 -26.58
N GLY A 847 -35.95 16.75 -26.87
CA GLY A 847 -35.65 15.89 -28.01
C GLY A 847 -34.83 14.62 -27.72
N GLY A 848 -34.50 14.31 -26.47
CA GLY A 848 -33.85 13.04 -26.10
C GLY A 848 -34.82 11.85 -26.18
N LYS A 849 -34.34 10.69 -26.65
CA LYS A 849 -35.07 9.39 -26.57
C LYS A 849 -35.16 8.81 -25.14
N ALA A 850 -34.78 9.59 -24.14
CA ALA A 850 -34.70 9.19 -22.73
C ALA A 850 -36.09 9.10 -22.07
N ALA A 851 -36.23 8.23 -21.08
CA ALA A 851 -37.43 8.14 -20.26
C ALA A 851 -37.66 9.48 -19.51
N LYS A 852 -38.90 9.97 -19.50
CA LYS A 852 -39.23 11.27 -18.91
C LYS A 852 -39.36 11.13 -17.39
N LEU A 853 -38.65 11.99 -16.66
CA LEU A 853 -38.80 12.14 -15.21
C LEU A 853 -40.01 13.04 -14.86
N PRO A 854 -40.56 12.95 -13.63
CA PRO A 854 -41.64 13.83 -13.18
C PRO A 854 -41.20 15.30 -13.21
N LYS A 855 -41.93 16.14 -13.97
CA LYS A 855 -41.54 17.54 -14.23
C LYS A 855 -41.44 18.38 -12.95
N GLU A 856 -42.40 18.24 -12.04
CA GLU A 856 -42.44 18.98 -10.77
C GLU A 856 -41.23 18.67 -9.89
N ARG A 857 -40.83 17.39 -9.80
CA ARG A 857 -39.63 16.94 -9.07
C ARG A 857 -38.36 17.54 -9.67
N VAL A 858 -38.23 17.53 -11.00
CA VAL A 858 -37.06 18.09 -11.69
C VAL A 858 -36.93 19.60 -11.45
N GLU A 859 -38.03 20.34 -11.47
CA GLU A 859 -38.06 21.78 -11.17
C GLU A 859 -37.70 22.08 -9.71
N ARG A 860 -38.22 21.28 -8.76
CA ARG A 860 -37.87 21.38 -7.33
C ARG A 860 -36.40 21.07 -7.10
N LEU A 861 -35.88 19.98 -7.67
CA LEU A 861 -34.47 19.61 -7.58
C LEU A 861 -33.55 20.69 -8.17
N SER A 862 -33.91 21.27 -9.32
CA SER A 862 -33.17 22.40 -9.91
C SER A 862 -33.06 23.58 -8.95
N THR A 863 -34.15 23.86 -8.23
CA THR A 863 -34.21 24.95 -7.24
C THR A 863 -33.34 24.63 -6.03
N LEU A 864 -33.46 23.42 -5.47
CA LEU A 864 -32.67 22.98 -4.31
C LEU A 864 -31.17 22.93 -4.62
N VAL A 865 -30.78 22.39 -5.79
CA VAL A 865 -29.39 22.36 -6.27
C VAL A 865 -28.78 23.76 -6.29
N SER A 866 -29.50 24.72 -6.88
CA SER A 866 -29.03 26.12 -6.96
C SER A 866 -28.91 26.77 -5.58
N GLN A 867 -29.88 26.54 -4.71
CA GLN A 867 -29.88 27.08 -3.33
C GLN A 867 -28.73 26.50 -2.49
N ILE A 868 -28.53 25.18 -2.53
CA ILE A 868 -27.45 24.53 -1.76
C ILE A 868 -26.08 24.96 -2.28
N TYR A 869 -25.91 25.06 -3.59
CA TYR A 869 -24.66 25.53 -4.18
C TYR A 869 -24.32 26.95 -3.72
N GLU A 870 -25.28 27.87 -3.73
CA GLU A 870 -25.04 29.23 -3.22
C GLU A 870 -24.86 29.28 -1.70
N LEU A 871 -25.55 28.43 -0.94
CA LEU A 871 -25.34 28.33 0.51
C LEU A 871 -23.93 27.83 0.85
N VAL A 872 -23.42 26.81 0.15
CA VAL A 872 -22.03 26.35 0.30
C VAL A 872 -21.07 27.51 0.05
N ARG A 873 -21.21 28.19 -1.09
CA ARG A 873 -20.35 29.33 -1.46
C ARG A 873 -20.43 30.47 -0.44
N SER A 874 -21.61 30.76 0.08
CA SER A 874 -21.82 31.82 1.08
C SER A 874 -21.14 31.47 2.42
N ASN A 875 -21.27 30.23 2.87
CA ASN A 875 -20.57 29.72 4.06
C ASN A 875 -19.05 29.75 3.88
N THR A 876 -18.55 29.32 2.73
CA THR A 876 -17.11 29.33 2.42
C THR A 876 -16.55 30.75 2.39
N ARG A 877 -17.26 31.71 1.77
CA ARG A 877 -16.86 33.13 1.80
C ARG A 877 -16.87 33.70 3.22
N ALA A 878 -17.88 33.36 4.01
CA ALA A 878 -17.96 33.80 5.41
C ALA A 878 -16.78 33.28 6.22
N LEU A 879 -16.41 32.00 6.07
CA LEU A 879 -15.25 31.42 6.73
C LEU A 879 -13.93 32.04 6.22
N LYS A 880 -13.80 32.26 4.90
CA LYS A 880 -12.62 32.92 4.32
C LYS A 880 -12.41 34.32 4.88
N GLN A 881 -13.47 35.11 5.01
CA GLN A 881 -13.39 36.45 5.64
C GLN A 881 -12.93 36.40 7.09
N ARG A 882 -13.21 35.31 7.81
CA ARG A 882 -12.75 35.11 9.19
C ARG A 882 -11.27 34.74 9.25
N VAL A 883 -10.77 33.94 8.31
CA VAL A 883 -9.33 33.62 8.21
C VAL A 883 -8.53 34.92 8.06
N SER A 884 -8.92 35.79 7.13
CA SER A 884 -8.21 37.05 6.87
C SER A 884 -8.53 38.18 7.87
N ALA A 885 -9.21 37.91 8.99
CA ALA A 885 -9.59 38.94 9.95
C ALA A 885 -8.38 39.47 10.74
N SER A 886 -8.38 40.76 11.06
CA SER A 886 -7.33 41.39 11.86
C SER A 886 -7.20 40.72 13.23
N GLY A 887 -5.97 40.35 13.60
CA GLY A 887 -5.67 39.72 14.89
C GLY A 887 -5.62 38.20 14.88
N VAL A 888 -6.10 37.51 13.83
CA VAL A 888 -6.06 36.04 13.74
C VAL A 888 -4.63 35.51 13.78
N LEU A 889 -3.72 36.12 13.01
CA LEU A 889 -2.30 35.77 13.03
C LEU A 889 -1.71 35.87 14.44
N SER A 890 -1.97 36.99 15.12
CA SER A 890 -1.52 37.21 16.50
C SER A 890 -2.10 36.17 17.45
N SER A 891 -3.39 35.85 17.35
CA SER A 891 -4.03 34.80 18.16
C SER A 891 -3.47 33.39 17.89
N LEU A 892 -3.06 33.09 16.66
CA LEU A 892 -2.40 31.83 16.33
C LEU A 892 -1.00 31.75 16.92
N VAL A 893 -0.22 32.83 16.83
CA VAL A 893 1.11 32.93 17.45
C VAL A 893 0.99 32.80 18.97
N ASP A 894 0.04 33.51 19.58
CA ASP A 894 -0.26 33.42 21.01
C ASP A 894 -0.70 32.00 21.39
N LEU A 895 -1.52 31.32 20.58
CA LEU A 895 -1.90 29.92 20.85
C LEU A 895 -0.66 29.00 20.89
N VAL A 896 0.27 29.16 19.94
CA VAL A 896 1.47 28.31 19.84
C VAL A 896 2.38 28.52 21.05
N ILE A 897 2.63 29.78 21.43
CA ILE A 897 3.59 30.15 22.49
C ILE A 897 2.95 30.08 23.89
N GLN A 898 1.79 30.72 24.06
CA GLN A 898 1.13 30.91 25.36
C GLN A 898 0.14 29.80 25.71
N GLY A 899 -0.39 29.08 24.71
CA GLY A 899 -1.42 28.06 24.91
C GLY A 899 -2.84 28.64 25.02
N ASP A 900 -3.75 27.85 25.60
CA ASP A 900 -5.13 28.30 25.86
C ASP A 900 -5.15 29.19 27.10
N GLN A 901 -5.40 30.49 26.90
CA GLN A 901 -5.40 31.51 27.97
C GLN A 901 -6.47 31.27 29.06
N SER A 902 -7.41 30.33 28.85
CA SER A 902 -8.41 29.95 29.86
C SER A 902 -7.88 28.96 30.92
N ALA A 903 -6.71 28.35 30.70
CA ALA A 903 -6.07 27.43 31.64
C ALA A 903 -5.02 28.17 32.52
N ASN A 904 -5.29 28.31 33.82
CA ASN A 904 -4.47 29.04 34.80
C ASN A 904 -3.10 28.40 35.16
N SER A 905 -2.54 27.55 34.31
CA SER A 905 -1.26 26.88 34.54
C SER A 905 -0.48 26.90 33.24
N GLU A 906 0.71 27.52 33.21
CA GLU A 906 1.83 27.14 32.30
C GLU A 906 3.03 28.12 32.20
N LYS A 907 3.32 29.01 33.16
CA LYS A 907 4.45 29.96 32.97
C LYS A 907 5.78 29.28 32.57
N GLU A 908 6.10 28.12 33.13
CA GLU A 908 7.32 27.38 32.77
C GLU A 908 7.30 26.83 31.33
N LEU A 909 6.19 26.27 30.86
CA LEU A 909 6.11 25.77 29.48
C LEU A 909 6.13 26.94 28.48
N GLN A 910 5.47 28.05 28.81
CA GLN A 910 5.46 29.26 27.98
C GLN A 910 6.88 29.79 27.76
N ASP A 911 7.65 29.96 28.84
CA ASP A 911 9.04 30.40 28.77
C ASP A 911 9.90 29.46 27.90
N ILE A 912 9.68 28.14 28.00
CA ILE A 912 10.38 27.13 27.20
C ILE A 912 9.98 27.18 25.72
N LEU A 913 8.69 27.33 25.41
CA LEU A 913 8.19 27.41 24.03
C LEU A 913 8.65 28.69 23.34
N GLU A 914 8.60 29.83 24.03
CA GLU A 914 9.08 31.11 23.50
C GLU A 914 10.57 31.02 23.14
N THR A 915 11.38 30.41 24.03
CA THR A 915 12.81 30.21 23.79
C THR A 915 13.09 29.16 22.69
N THR A 916 12.31 28.09 22.64
CA THR A 916 12.56 26.94 21.75
C THR A 916 12.01 27.15 20.34
N LEU A 917 10.91 27.86 20.14
CA LEU A 917 10.28 27.95 18.81
C LEU A 917 10.70 29.18 18.01
N ASP A 918 11.26 30.20 18.66
CA ASP A 918 11.58 31.51 18.08
C ASP A 918 10.32 32.23 17.50
N PRO A 919 9.87 33.35 18.10
CA PRO A 919 8.62 34.01 17.73
C PRO A 919 8.49 34.36 16.24
N SER A 920 9.57 34.83 15.58
CA SER A 920 9.54 35.17 14.15
C SER A 920 9.28 33.93 13.28
N ASN A 921 9.81 32.81 13.72
CA ASN A 921 9.71 31.52 13.06
C ASN A 921 8.32 30.90 13.23
N VAL A 922 7.67 31.14 14.37
CA VAL A 922 6.26 30.81 14.64
C VAL A 922 5.33 31.69 13.80
N GLU A 923 5.59 32.99 13.70
CA GLU A 923 4.80 33.92 12.88
C GLU A 923 4.77 33.50 11.40
N LEU A 924 5.93 33.12 10.84
CA LEU A 924 6.01 32.59 9.46
C LEU A 924 5.19 31.31 9.27
N PHE A 925 5.22 30.40 10.25
CA PHE A 925 4.43 29.18 10.23
C PHE A 925 2.93 29.50 10.26
N CYS A 926 2.49 30.35 11.21
CA CYS A 926 1.08 30.73 11.34
C CYS A 926 0.58 31.47 10.09
N GLY A 927 1.40 32.32 9.48
CA GLY A 927 1.10 32.96 8.20
C GLY A 927 0.90 31.94 7.08
N SER A 928 1.83 30.99 6.95
CA SER A 928 1.73 29.91 5.94
C SER A 928 0.50 29.01 6.15
N LEU A 929 0.11 28.77 7.41
CA LEU A 929 -1.10 28.03 7.75
C LEU A 929 -2.37 28.78 7.29
N MET A 930 -2.42 30.09 7.52
CA MET A 930 -3.53 30.94 7.06
C MET A 930 -3.63 30.97 5.53
N GLU A 931 -2.50 31.10 4.83
CA GLU A 931 -2.45 31.03 3.36
C GLU A 931 -2.98 29.68 2.84
N SER A 932 -2.57 28.58 3.45
CA SER A 932 -3.04 27.24 3.10
C SER A 932 -4.56 27.07 3.31
N TRP A 933 -5.11 27.67 4.36
CA TRP A 933 -6.57 27.72 4.57
C TRP A 933 -7.28 28.53 3.51
N GLU A 934 -6.76 29.69 3.13
CA GLU A 934 -7.34 30.52 2.07
C GLU A 934 -7.36 29.77 0.73
N GLU A 935 -6.26 29.12 0.38
CA GLU A 935 -6.15 28.27 -0.82
C GLU A 935 -7.19 27.15 -0.80
N ALA A 936 -7.30 26.41 0.31
CA ALA A 936 -8.28 25.34 0.44
C ALA A 936 -9.73 25.81 0.23
N LEU A 937 -10.08 26.97 0.79
CA LEU A 937 -11.38 27.60 0.63
C LEU A 937 -11.61 28.13 -0.80
N ASP A 938 -10.57 28.64 -1.45
CA ASP A 938 -10.62 29.03 -2.86
C ASP A 938 -10.86 27.83 -3.78
N GLY A 939 -10.29 26.67 -3.45
CA GLY A 939 -10.61 25.41 -4.09
C GLY A 939 -12.10 25.06 -4.06
N VAL A 940 -12.76 25.24 -2.92
CA VAL A 940 -14.22 25.05 -2.78
C VAL A 940 -14.97 26.05 -3.67
N LEU A 941 -14.56 27.32 -3.68
CA LEU A 941 -15.16 28.37 -4.53
C LEU A 941 -14.87 28.16 -6.03
N GLY A 942 -13.85 27.38 -6.37
CA GLY A 942 -13.46 27.03 -7.73
C GLY A 942 -14.31 25.92 -8.37
N VAL A 943 -15.03 25.13 -7.57
CA VAL A 943 -15.88 24.04 -8.09
C VAL A 943 -17.02 24.62 -8.93
N ARG A 944 -17.21 24.06 -10.14
CA ARG A 944 -18.29 24.44 -11.06
C ARG A 944 -19.29 23.29 -11.23
N LEU A 945 -20.59 23.61 -11.30
CA LEU A 945 -21.66 22.63 -11.55
C LEU A 945 -21.75 22.20 -13.01
#